data_AF-A0AAV9HIN9-F1
#
_entry.id   AF-A0AAV9HIN9-F1
#
_cell.length_a   1.000
_cell.length_b   1.000
_cell.length_c   1.000
_cell.angle_alpha   90.00
_cell.angle_beta   90.00
_cell.angle_gamma   90.00
#
_symmetry.space_group_name_H-M   'P 1'
#
loop_
_entity.id
_entity.type
_entity.pdbx_description
1 polymer ?
#
loop_
_entity_poly.entity_id
_entity_poly.type
_entity_poly.pdbx_seq_one_letter_code
_entity_poly.pdbx_strand_id
1 'polypeptide(L)'
;MFFVLQHQAKKKIKKMGIPEIDANPHPLTGQSLARNSRRRHGTCLSLIAIIVGILFLGSLPNIRFFNPSLWGHDDASSSSSSSSPSSASSSSSKPDPNNPWKSITPSRRLEWHPCYQSFPPHTFLCARLSLPMNYNESPSESTSWQSSSGDSVSIALLLLPASSHSNSTSSGSGFGPEQKKPGTFRPPLMVNPGGPGGSGVQFALLFGSAVQKVFGESQPVLGFDPRGVGYSTPLADCWARKPAACRMGPGQDCEEDAAGGLRRRIEWENGMMGAGAYGLLNDSETNLGLLNSGQRGVNELCRGKEKSLEEERRGGGGILKYAGTKYVARDMVGILDAWDEWVEEEGKKGGNKEDVKEKKENKEGKKEKAKLTYWGFSYGTYLGMTFARMFPDRVGRMVLDGVVDAGYYESEFWSESLLDADKAWDKFFEYCLKAKGKCAFWREGDERAETLRRRYEETLEALESRESGPVTFTHPEYFYPVVLRRSFVRLLVFGSLKSPVLAYPAVAEILNVLHRRSYENLSAMFGDLQALCLMPGGLPFSIRNDAQRAIMCGDKKEKHQMNLTIPEIREAYGKMAKVSQFADIWVGLMLQCNGWDISEPYRLDSDLLKKQWLDSSSGGGGSSSDHYHHHQTQINTSFPILFMGNTHDPVTPLKAAVKMSLRFRDAGLLELKTEGHCTLGSSASVCIARAVRDYVLHGKVPPPARVKGKNYLDGKWTTCDADETPWNRVGSFEAAYQRGGDGDVALMEAMNEMRDAIGKVNQLDNFQVGTKESRALMESFVSKSLGSV
;
A
#
# COMPACT_ATOMS: atom_id res chain seq x y z
N MET A 1 -36.21 31.65 -30.31
CA MET A 1 -37.00 30.44 -30.66
C MET A 1 -37.26 29.51 -29.47
N PHE A 2 -36.34 29.35 -28.51
CA PHE A 2 -36.56 28.56 -27.28
C PHE A 2 -37.60 29.17 -26.30
N PHE A 3 -37.71 30.51 -26.24
CA PHE A 3 -38.67 31.19 -25.37
C PHE A 3 -40.14 31.13 -25.86
N VAL A 4 -40.37 30.91 -27.15
CA VAL A 4 -41.73 30.80 -27.72
C VAL A 4 -42.31 29.40 -27.48
N LEU A 5 -41.45 28.38 -27.40
CA LEU A 5 -41.86 26.99 -27.11
C LEU A 5 -42.22 26.78 -25.63
N GLN A 6 -41.56 27.46 -24.69
CA GLN A 6 -41.94 27.40 -23.27
C GLN A 6 -43.29 28.08 -22.98
N HIS A 7 -43.67 29.12 -23.73
CA HIS A 7 -44.94 29.81 -23.52
C HIS A 7 -46.14 29.01 -24.07
N GLN A 8 -45.94 28.19 -25.11
CA GLN A 8 -46.99 27.28 -25.62
C GLN A 8 -47.16 26.01 -24.79
N ALA A 9 -46.10 25.52 -24.12
CA ALA A 9 -46.19 24.38 -23.20
C ALA A 9 -46.99 24.71 -21.92
N LYS A 10 -46.83 25.93 -21.36
CA LYS A 10 -47.55 26.37 -20.15
C LYS A 10 -49.06 26.59 -20.37
N LYS A 11 -49.50 26.92 -21.58
CA LYS A 11 -50.94 27.01 -21.92
C LYS A 11 -51.63 25.65 -22.07
N LYS A 12 -50.87 24.57 -22.33
CA LYS A 12 -51.41 23.21 -22.48
C LYS A 12 -51.57 22.47 -21.14
N ILE A 13 -50.73 22.80 -20.15
CA ILE A 13 -50.74 22.18 -18.81
C ILE A 13 -51.88 22.74 -17.93
N LYS A 14 -52.30 24.00 -18.13
CA LYS A 14 -53.44 24.61 -17.41
C LYS A 14 -54.82 24.05 -17.81
N LYS A 15 -54.88 23.22 -18.86
CA LYS A 15 -56.11 22.57 -19.37
C LYS A 15 -56.31 21.13 -18.85
N MET A 16 -55.36 20.59 -18.06
CA MET A 16 -55.39 19.20 -17.59
C MET A 16 -55.73 19.04 -16.10
N GLY A 17 -56.07 20.11 -15.37
CA GLY A 17 -56.76 20.00 -14.07
C GLY A 17 -56.04 19.19 -12.97
N ILE A 18 -54.70 19.19 -12.95
CA ILE A 18 -53.90 18.52 -11.92
C ILE A 18 -53.37 19.60 -10.95
N PRO A 19 -53.71 19.57 -9.65
CA PRO A 19 -53.25 20.56 -8.68
C PRO A 19 -51.80 20.32 -8.22
N GLU A 20 -51.05 21.41 -8.08
CA GLU A 20 -49.73 21.48 -7.44
C GLU A 20 -49.88 21.31 -5.91
N ILE A 21 -48.97 20.55 -5.29
CA ILE A 21 -48.78 20.56 -3.82
C ILE A 21 -47.31 20.89 -3.52
N ASP A 22 -47.19 21.87 -2.64
CA ASP A 22 -45.98 22.54 -2.15
C ASP A 22 -45.31 21.78 -0.99
N ALA A 23 -44.11 22.22 -0.64
CA ALA A 23 -43.12 21.57 0.21
C ALA A 23 -43.43 21.45 1.73
N ASN A 24 -42.59 20.62 2.38
CA ASN A 24 -42.06 20.66 3.75
C ASN A 24 -42.50 19.63 4.83
N PRO A 25 -41.62 19.34 5.83
CA PRO A 25 -41.39 18.00 6.40
C PRO A 25 -41.93 17.83 7.83
N HIS A 26 -42.13 16.58 8.28
CA HIS A 26 -41.82 16.05 9.64
C HIS A 26 -42.27 14.57 9.80
N PRO A 27 -41.82 13.84 10.86
CA PRO A 27 -41.43 12.43 10.83
C PRO A 27 -42.56 11.48 11.24
N LEU A 28 -42.38 10.15 11.10
CA LEU A 28 -42.81 9.10 12.04
C LEU A 28 -42.41 7.68 11.56
N THR A 29 -41.66 7.00 12.43
CA THR A 29 -41.77 5.59 12.85
C THR A 29 -42.43 4.51 11.97
N GLY A 30 -41.74 3.38 11.84
CA GLY A 30 -42.27 2.08 12.31
C GLY A 30 -43.07 1.18 11.35
N GLN A 31 -42.40 0.12 10.89
CA GLN A 31 -42.90 -1.23 10.58
C GLN A 31 -43.76 -1.53 9.32
N SER A 32 -43.29 -2.58 8.63
CA SER A 32 -44.03 -3.60 7.89
C SER A 32 -44.70 -3.21 6.57
N LEU A 33 -44.18 -3.75 5.46
CA LEU A 33 -44.96 -4.61 4.56
C LEU A 33 -44.02 -5.29 3.54
N ALA A 34 -43.80 -6.58 3.76
CA ALA A 34 -43.33 -7.51 2.74
C ALA A 34 -44.55 -8.10 2.02
N ARG A 35 -44.58 -8.05 0.68
CA ARG A 35 -44.90 -9.17 -0.23
C ARG A 35 -45.32 -8.69 -1.63
N ASN A 36 -44.93 -9.52 -2.59
CA ASN A 36 -45.47 -9.73 -3.93
C ASN A 36 -45.09 -8.75 -5.05
N SER A 37 -44.20 -9.20 -5.93
CA SER A 37 -44.55 -9.41 -7.34
C SER A 37 -43.39 -10.07 -8.11
N ARG A 38 -43.53 -11.38 -8.40
CA ARG A 38 -42.82 -12.08 -9.48
C ARG A 38 -43.67 -12.01 -10.74
N ARG A 39 -42.98 -12.00 -11.89
CA ARG A 39 -43.41 -12.22 -13.30
C ARG A 39 -43.76 -10.98 -14.11
N ARG A 40 -42.91 -10.69 -15.11
CA ARG A 40 -43.20 -10.92 -16.55
C ARG A 40 -41.91 -10.79 -17.38
N HIS A 41 -41.52 -11.88 -18.05
CA HIS A 41 -40.77 -11.88 -19.33
C HIS A 41 -41.70 -11.23 -20.38
N GLY A 42 -41.30 -10.51 -21.44
CA GLY A 42 -40.16 -10.63 -22.34
C GLY A 42 -40.76 -10.74 -23.76
N THR A 43 -40.41 -9.81 -24.67
CA THR A 43 -40.47 -9.92 -26.16
C THR A 43 -40.27 -8.53 -26.79
N CYS A 44 -39.21 -8.35 -27.58
CA CYS A 44 -39.19 -7.59 -28.85
C CYS A 44 -37.74 -7.45 -29.34
N LEU A 45 -37.31 -8.43 -30.12
CA LEU A 45 -36.19 -8.33 -31.05
C LEU A 45 -36.61 -9.10 -32.30
N SER A 46 -36.83 -8.37 -33.40
CA SER A 46 -36.60 -8.79 -34.79
C SER A 46 -37.30 -7.80 -35.72
N LEU A 47 -36.52 -6.95 -36.39
CA LEU A 47 -36.75 -6.59 -37.79
C LEU A 47 -35.62 -5.69 -38.30
N ILE A 48 -35.12 -6.07 -39.49
CA ILE A 48 -34.27 -5.33 -40.42
C ILE A 48 -32.77 -5.61 -40.28
N ALA A 49 -32.40 -6.77 -40.83
CA ALA A 49 -31.25 -6.87 -41.73
C ALA A 49 -31.78 -7.06 -43.17
N ILE A 50 -30.96 -6.67 -44.14
CA ILE A 50 -31.08 -6.81 -45.61
C ILE A 50 -31.53 -5.53 -46.34
N ILE A 51 -30.77 -5.19 -47.39
CA ILE A 51 -30.74 -3.97 -48.22
C ILE A 51 -29.83 -2.90 -47.55
N VAL A 52 -28.51 -2.88 -47.76
CA VAL A 52 -27.82 -2.72 -49.05
C VAL A 52 -26.44 -3.38 -48.96
N GLY A 53 -26.23 -4.39 -49.80
CA GLY A 53 -24.91 -4.80 -50.22
C GLY A 53 -24.50 -4.06 -51.49
N ILE A 54 -23.19 -3.85 -51.61
CA ILE A 54 -22.43 -3.87 -52.87
C ILE A 54 -22.52 -2.62 -53.75
N LEU A 55 -21.54 -1.72 -53.59
CA LEU A 55 -20.80 -1.09 -54.70
C LEU A 55 -19.43 -0.64 -54.17
N PHE A 56 -18.39 -1.46 -54.37
CA PHE A 56 -17.14 -1.13 -55.09
C PHE A 56 -16.09 -2.24 -54.88
N LEU A 57 -15.66 -2.83 -56.00
CA LEU A 57 -14.66 -3.88 -56.17
C LEU A 57 -13.43 -3.33 -56.91
N GLY A 58 -12.26 -3.93 -56.66
CA GLY A 58 -11.02 -3.85 -57.47
C GLY A 58 -9.81 -3.39 -56.62
N SER A 59 -8.67 -4.08 -56.49
CA SER A 59 -8.04 -5.11 -57.34
C SER A 59 -6.88 -5.82 -56.58
N LEU A 60 -6.97 -7.15 -56.39
CA LEU A 60 -5.97 -8.28 -56.45
C LEU A 60 -4.48 -8.13 -55.98
N PRO A 61 -3.70 -9.24 -55.80
CA PRO A 61 -3.91 -10.52 -55.09
C PRO A 61 -2.63 -11.11 -54.38
N ASN A 62 -2.72 -12.36 -53.88
CA ASN A 62 -1.69 -13.36 -53.44
C ASN A 62 -1.55 -13.51 -51.90
N ILE A 63 -1.70 -14.65 -51.22
CA ILE A 63 -1.74 -16.09 -51.56
C ILE A 63 -2.49 -16.90 -50.45
N ARG A 64 -3.39 -17.79 -50.90
CA ARG A 64 -3.81 -19.16 -50.49
C ARG A 64 -3.24 -19.79 -49.19
N PHE A 65 -3.86 -20.74 -48.48
CA PHE A 65 -5.19 -21.37 -48.33
C PHE A 65 -5.07 -22.42 -47.18
N PHE A 66 -6.22 -22.93 -46.71
CA PHE A 66 -6.52 -24.15 -45.93
C PHE A 66 -6.51 -24.09 -44.39
N ASN A 67 -7.49 -24.63 -43.66
CA ASN A 67 -8.93 -24.90 -43.83
C ASN A 67 -9.44 -25.36 -42.43
N PRO A 68 -10.50 -24.78 -41.85
CA PRO A 68 -11.13 -25.26 -40.63
C PRO A 68 -12.25 -26.27 -40.94
N SER A 69 -12.15 -27.45 -40.36
CA SER A 69 -13.22 -28.45 -40.22
C SER A 69 -13.49 -28.58 -38.72
N LEU A 70 -14.69 -28.58 -38.14
CA LEU A 70 -16.02 -28.90 -38.61
C LEU A 70 -17.01 -28.19 -37.68
N TRP A 71 -18.04 -27.56 -38.25
CA TRP A 71 -19.33 -27.37 -37.59
C TRP A 71 -20.23 -28.51 -38.02
N GLY A 72 -20.93 -29.11 -37.05
CA GLY A 72 -22.07 -30.00 -37.28
C GLY A 72 -23.24 -29.51 -36.43
N HIS A 73 -24.21 -28.89 -37.09
CA HIS A 73 -25.56 -28.70 -36.58
C HIS A 73 -26.36 -29.97 -36.90
N ASP A 74 -27.24 -30.39 -35.99
CA ASP A 74 -28.50 -31.07 -36.34
C ASP A 74 -29.55 -30.83 -35.24
N ASP A 75 -30.80 -30.64 -35.69
CA ASP A 75 -31.97 -30.18 -34.96
C ASP A 75 -32.79 -31.30 -34.28
N ALA A 76 -33.46 -30.90 -33.19
CA ALA A 76 -34.73 -31.33 -32.59
C ALA A 76 -35.29 -32.76 -32.79
N SER A 77 -35.58 -33.45 -31.66
CA SER A 77 -36.86 -34.13 -31.47
C SER A 77 -37.21 -34.30 -29.97
N SER A 78 -38.50 -34.15 -29.67
CA SER A 78 -39.11 -34.29 -28.35
C SER A 78 -39.46 -35.76 -28.05
N SER A 79 -39.05 -36.28 -26.89
CA SER A 79 -39.73 -37.40 -26.25
C SER A 79 -39.55 -37.34 -24.73
N SER A 80 -40.68 -37.32 -24.04
CA SER A 80 -40.82 -37.45 -22.59
C SER A 80 -40.53 -38.88 -22.13
N SER A 81 -39.59 -39.05 -21.18
CA SER A 81 -39.63 -40.19 -20.27
C SER A 81 -38.92 -39.85 -18.95
N SER A 82 -39.60 -40.20 -17.86
CA SER A 82 -39.22 -40.02 -16.46
C SER A 82 -38.15 -41.01 -16.01
N SER A 83 -37.08 -40.55 -15.36
CA SER A 83 -36.34 -41.33 -14.35
C SER A 83 -35.46 -40.43 -13.47
N SER A 84 -35.31 -40.88 -12.21
CA SER A 84 -34.89 -40.22 -10.97
C SER A 84 -33.47 -39.62 -10.94
N PRO A 85 -33.15 -38.74 -9.96
CA PRO A 85 -31.94 -37.91 -9.98
C PRO A 85 -30.71 -38.68 -9.51
N SER A 86 -29.67 -38.69 -10.33
CA SER A 86 -28.32 -39.15 -9.94
C SER A 86 -27.36 -37.95 -9.92
N SER A 87 -26.88 -37.66 -8.71
CA SER A 87 -25.61 -36.98 -8.37
C SER A 87 -25.03 -36.01 -9.41
N ALA A 88 -25.35 -34.72 -9.28
CA ALA A 88 -24.55 -33.67 -9.90
C ALA A 88 -23.23 -33.53 -9.13
N SER A 89 -22.15 -34.01 -9.74
CA SER A 89 -20.77 -33.72 -9.34
C SER A 89 -20.53 -32.20 -9.40
N SER A 90 -20.06 -31.62 -8.30
CA SER A 90 -19.56 -30.25 -8.25
C SER A 90 -18.41 -30.07 -9.25
N SER A 91 -18.60 -29.22 -10.26
CA SER A 91 -17.51 -28.80 -11.13
C SER A 91 -16.51 -27.94 -10.34
N SER A 92 -15.37 -28.52 -9.99
CA SER A 92 -14.21 -27.76 -9.53
C SER A 92 -13.77 -26.82 -10.65
N SER A 93 -13.92 -25.51 -10.47
CA SER A 93 -13.33 -24.52 -11.38
C SER A 93 -11.82 -24.70 -11.40
N LYS A 94 -11.22 -24.69 -12.60
CA LYS A 94 -9.75 -24.72 -12.73
C LYS A 94 -9.16 -23.50 -12.00
N PRO A 95 -8.04 -23.64 -11.27
CA PRO A 95 -7.41 -22.53 -10.59
C PRO A 95 -7.01 -21.44 -11.59
N ASP A 96 -7.33 -20.19 -11.26
CA ASP A 96 -6.87 -19.03 -12.02
C ASP A 96 -5.35 -18.87 -11.81
N PRO A 97 -4.51 -19.05 -12.86
CA PRO A 97 -3.06 -18.96 -12.74
C PRO A 97 -2.57 -17.55 -12.35
N ASN A 98 -3.43 -16.53 -12.47
CA ASN A 98 -3.12 -15.13 -12.17
C ASN A 98 -3.70 -14.64 -10.82
N ASN A 99 -4.46 -15.47 -10.11
CA ASN A 99 -4.86 -15.22 -8.72
C ASN A 99 -5.00 -16.55 -7.95
N PRO A 100 -3.88 -17.07 -7.38
CA PRO A 100 -3.83 -18.42 -6.81
C PRO A 100 -4.43 -18.52 -5.40
N TRP A 101 -4.79 -17.40 -4.76
CA TRP A 101 -5.02 -17.37 -3.32
C TRP A 101 -6.26 -18.15 -2.87
N LYS A 102 -7.25 -18.29 -3.76
CA LYS A 102 -8.46 -19.10 -3.50
C LYS A 102 -8.21 -20.61 -3.63
N SER A 103 -7.20 -21.02 -4.40
CA SER A 103 -6.91 -22.45 -4.68
C SER A 103 -5.84 -23.05 -3.76
N ILE A 104 -4.97 -22.23 -3.17
CA ILE A 104 -3.97 -22.69 -2.20
C ILE A 104 -4.67 -22.95 -0.85
N THR A 105 -4.50 -24.16 -0.31
CA THR A 105 -5.00 -24.51 1.03
C THR A 105 -3.99 -24.06 2.08
N PRO A 106 -4.41 -23.34 3.15
CA PRO A 106 -3.49 -23.00 4.24
C PRO A 106 -2.90 -24.23 4.94
N SER A 107 -1.59 -24.23 5.16
CA SER A 107 -0.86 -25.31 5.83
C SER A 107 0.00 -24.77 6.97
N ARG A 108 0.30 -25.58 7.98
CA ARG A 108 1.24 -25.20 9.06
C ARG A 108 2.70 -25.23 8.60
N ARG A 109 2.98 -25.93 7.50
CA ARG A 109 4.29 -26.01 6.87
C ARG A 109 4.27 -25.22 5.57
N LEU A 110 5.44 -24.81 5.10
CA LEU A 110 5.54 -24.13 3.82
C LEU A 110 5.33 -25.11 2.67
N GLU A 111 4.23 -24.89 1.95
CA GLU A 111 3.89 -25.60 0.73
C GLU A 111 3.86 -24.57 -0.40
N TRP A 112 4.91 -24.56 -1.23
CA TRP A 112 5.08 -23.60 -2.32
C TRP A 112 4.38 -24.06 -3.58
N HIS A 113 3.63 -23.14 -4.20
CA HIS A 113 2.92 -23.36 -5.47
C HIS A 113 3.35 -22.30 -6.49
N PRO A 114 3.59 -22.67 -7.77
CA PRO A 114 3.80 -21.69 -8.83
C PRO A 114 2.61 -20.73 -8.93
N CYS A 115 2.88 -19.44 -9.05
CA CYS A 115 1.87 -18.40 -9.20
C CYS A 115 2.33 -17.25 -10.09
N TYR A 116 1.37 -16.46 -10.58
CA TYR A 116 1.63 -15.26 -11.38
C TYR A 116 2.53 -15.53 -12.60
N GLN A 117 2.33 -16.67 -13.27
CA GLN A 117 3.19 -17.13 -14.37
C GLN A 117 3.23 -16.15 -15.56
N SER A 118 2.17 -15.35 -15.73
CA SER A 118 2.09 -14.30 -16.76
C SER A 118 2.85 -13.03 -16.39
N PHE A 119 3.34 -12.87 -15.16
CA PHE A 119 4.12 -11.71 -14.71
C PHE A 119 5.63 -12.01 -14.79
N PRO A 120 6.43 -11.21 -15.50
CA PRO A 120 7.89 -11.32 -15.47
C PRO A 120 8.45 -10.90 -14.08
N PRO A 121 9.53 -11.54 -13.58
CA PRO A 121 10.22 -12.70 -14.13
C PRO A 121 9.41 -13.99 -13.90
N HIS A 122 9.37 -14.87 -14.89
CA HIS A 122 8.36 -15.92 -15.15
C HIS A 122 8.06 -16.99 -14.07
N THR A 123 8.48 -16.85 -12.80
CA THR A 123 8.18 -17.85 -11.75
C THR A 123 8.18 -17.27 -10.34
N PHE A 124 7.03 -16.78 -9.87
CA PHE A 124 6.79 -16.57 -8.43
C PHE A 124 6.28 -17.87 -7.78
N LEU A 125 6.55 -18.02 -6.49
CA LEU A 125 6.00 -19.08 -5.65
C LEU A 125 5.11 -18.48 -4.57
N CYS A 126 3.93 -19.06 -4.36
CA CYS A 126 2.96 -18.62 -3.39
C CYS A 126 2.70 -19.72 -2.36
N ALA A 127 2.53 -19.34 -1.10
CA ALA A 127 2.17 -20.23 -0.01
C ALA A 127 1.18 -19.54 0.94
N ARG A 128 0.42 -20.34 1.69
CA ARG A 128 -0.48 -19.87 2.75
C ARG A 128 -0.10 -20.55 4.06
N LEU A 129 0.57 -19.80 4.93
CA LEU A 129 1.07 -20.31 6.21
C LEU A 129 0.05 -20.08 7.32
N SER A 130 -0.42 -21.16 7.95
CA SER A 130 -1.35 -21.14 9.07
C SER A 130 -0.59 -20.94 10.38
N LEU A 131 -0.86 -19.82 11.06
CA LEU A 131 -0.26 -19.43 12.34
C LEU A 131 -1.36 -19.18 13.39
N PRO A 132 -1.03 -19.19 14.69
CA PRO A 132 -1.99 -18.84 15.75
C PRO A 132 -2.54 -17.41 15.61
N MET A 133 -3.86 -17.28 15.75
CA MET A 133 -4.53 -15.99 15.88
C MET A 133 -4.10 -15.32 17.20
N ASN A 134 -4.12 -16.08 18.30
CA ASN A 134 -3.73 -15.62 19.63
C ASN A 134 -2.51 -16.40 20.18
N TYR A 135 -1.37 -15.73 20.31
CA TYR A 135 -0.16 -16.31 20.89
C TYR A 135 -0.15 -16.40 22.41
N ASN A 136 -1.06 -15.73 23.13
CA ASN A 136 -1.12 -15.80 24.61
C ASN A 136 -1.72 -17.11 25.13
N GLU A 137 -2.62 -17.72 24.36
CA GLU A 137 -3.34 -18.94 24.74
C GLU A 137 -2.69 -20.18 24.15
N SER A 138 -1.71 -20.02 23.25
CA SER A 138 -1.00 -21.14 22.63
C SER A 138 -0.01 -21.72 23.64
N PRO A 139 -0.19 -22.98 24.11
CA PRO A 139 0.79 -23.60 24.98
C PRO A 139 2.11 -23.66 24.23
N SER A 140 3.20 -23.29 24.90
CA SER A 140 4.52 -23.76 24.49
C SER A 140 4.41 -25.27 24.26
N GLU A 141 4.61 -25.71 23.01
CA GLU A 141 4.70 -27.13 22.61
C GLU A 141 3.42 -27.94 22.36
N SER A 142 2.21 -27.35 22.30
CA SER A 142 1.02 -28.12 21.90
C SER A 142 0.78 -28.12 20.38
N THR A 143 0.97 -29.27 19.75
CA THR A 143 0.66 -29.59 18.35
C THR A 143 -0.85 -29.63 18.02
N SER A 144 -1.76 -29.36 18.97
CA SER A 144 -3.18 -29.71 18.87
C SER A 144 -4.19 -28.57 18.57
N TRP A 145 -3.78 -27.43 17.99
CA TRP A 145 -4.73 -26.37 17.57
C TRP A 145 -5.39 -26.70 16.22
N GLN A 146 -6.59 -27.28 16.20
CA GLN A 146 -7.29 -27.57 14.95
C GLN A 146 -7.57 -26.28 14.15
N SER A 147 -7.13 -26.23 12.89
CA SER A 147 -7.29 -25.08 11.96
C SER A 147 -8.75 -24.70 11.69
N SER A 148 -9.72 -25.48 12.17
CA SER A 148 -11.15 -25.33 11.91
C SER A 148 -11.91 -24.45 12.92
N SER A 149 -11.28 -23.96 13.99
CA SER A 149 -11.98 -23.22 15.05
C SER A 149 -11.96 -21.68 14.92
N GLY A 150 -11.34 -21.11 13.88
CA GLY A 150 -11.20 -19.65 13.76
C GLY A 150 -10.09 -19.06 14.64
N ASP A 151 -9.27 -19.93 15.24
CA ASP A 151 -8.13 -19.62 16.12
C ASP A 151 -6.81 -19.49 15.37
N SER A 152 -6.85 -19.51 14.04
CA SER A 152 -5.67 -19.38 13.18
C SER A 152 -5.81 -18.21 12.20
N VAL A 153 -4.67 -17.59 11.89
CA VAL A 153 -4.51 -16.69 10.75
C VAL A 153 -3.76 -17.43 9.64
N SER A 154 -4.21 -17.26 8.40
CA SER A 154 -3.50 -17.74 7.21
C SER A 154 -2.74 -16.58 6.59
N ILE A 155 -1.42 -16.57 6.75
CA ILE A 155 -0.52 -15.57 6.18
C ILE A 155 -0.23 -15.91 4.72
N ALA A 156 -0.49 -14.95 3.82
CA ALA A 156 -0.13 -15.07 2.41
C ALA A 156 1.35 -14.71 2.20
N LEU A 157 2.06 -15.57 1.48
CA LEU A 157 3.49 -15.47 1.22
C LEU A 157 3.74 -15.54 -0.29
N LEU A 158 4.50 -14.59 -0.83
CA LEU A 158 4.95 -14.58 -2.22
C LEU A 158 6.48 -14.51 -2.26
N LEU A 159 7.09 -15.54 -2.82
CA LEU A 159 8.52 -15.69 -2.95
C LEU A 159 8.93 -15.49 -4.41
N LEU A 160 9.86 -14.57 -4.61
CA LEU A 160 10.69 -14.49 -5.81
C LEU A 160 12.00 -15.26 -5.53
N PRO A 161 12.23 -16.42 -6.19
CA PRO A 161 13.46 -17.17 -6.06
C PRO A 161 14.69 -16.38 -6.55
N ALA A 162 15.90 -16.85 -6.22
CA ALA A 162 17.15 -16.27 -6.72
C ALA A 162 17.29 -16.42 -8.26
N SER A 163 17.70 -15.37 -8.97
CA SER A 163 17.70 -15.29 -10.45
C SER A 163 18.75 -16.18 -11.13
N SER A 164 19.87 -16.46 -10.47
CA SER A 164 20.98 -17.27 -11.01
C SER A 164 20.60 -18.73 -11.38
N HIS A 165 19.34 -19.12 -11.17
CA HIS A 165 18.89 -20.51 -11.19
C HIS A 165 17.55 -20.71 -11.95
N SER A 166 17.07 -19.70 -12.70
CA SER A 166 15.77 -19.76 -13.42
C SER A 166 15.73 -20.68 -14.64
N ASN A 167 16.85 -21.33 -15.01
CA ASN A 167 16.92 -22.25 -16.17
C ASN A 167 16.55 -23.71 -15.84
N SER A 168 16.09 -24.02 -14.62
CA SER A 168 15.61 -25.37 -14.28
C SER A 168 14.08 -25.47 -14.43
N THR A 169 13.61 -25.66 -15.66
CA THR A 169 12.20 -25.86 -16.02
C THR A 169 11.58 -27.18 -15.55
N SER A 170 12.24 -28.00 -14.73
CA SER A 170 11.85 -29.41 -14.54
C SER A 170 11.63 -29.93 -13.12
N SER A 171 11.48 -29.11 -12.08
CA SER A 171 10.94 -29.62 -10.81
C SER A 171 10.10 -28.58 -10.09
N GLY A 172 8.85 -28.93 -9.78
CA GLY A 172 7.79 -28.07 -9.22
C GLY A 172 8.05 -27.47 -7.83
N SER A 173 9.31 -27.37 -7.38
CA SER A 173 9.71 -26.59 -6.21
C SER A 173 10.23 -25.19 -6.55
N GLY A 174 10.57 -24.88 -7.81
CA GLY A 174 11.10 -23.56 -8.19
C GLY A 174 12.50 -23.22 -7.66
N PHE A 175 13.18 -24.17 -7.00
CA PHE A 175 14.58 -24.07 -6.57
C PHE A 175 15.46 -24.97 -7.45
N GLY A 176 16.55 -24.41 -7.97
CA GLY A 176 17.50 -25.13 -8.82
C GLY A 176 18.26 -26.24 -8.07
N PRO A 177 18.91 -27.18 -8.79
CA PRO A 177 19.65 -28.29 -8.19
C PRO A 177 20.78 -27.87 -7.23
N GLU A 178 21.34 -26.66 -7.39
CA GLU A 178 22.38 -26.13 -6.50
C GLU A 178 21.83 -25.62 -5.15
N GLN A 179 20.56 -25.19 -5.13
CA GLN A 179 19.84 -24.86 -3.90
C GLN A 179 19.46 -26.11 -3.12
N LYS A 180 19.27 -27.28 -3.77
CA LYS A 180 19.00 -28.55 -3.08
C LYS A 180 20.20 -29.10 -2.29
N LYS A 181 21.38 -28.45 -2.35
CA LYS A 181 22.53 -28.83 -1.54
C LYS A 181 22.32 -28.40 -0.06
N PRO A 182 22.50 -29.29 0.92
CA PRO A 182 22.42 -28.93 2.33
C PRO A 182 23.41 -27.81 2.68
N GLY A 183 22.92 -26.69 3.22
CA GLY A 183 23.75 -25.54 3.66
C GLY A 183 23.83 -24.35 2.68
N THR A 184 23.18 -24.40 1.51
CA THR A 184 23.17 -23.29 0.53
C THR A 184 21.89 -22.43 0.54
N PHE A 185 20.85 -22.83 1.27
CA PHE A 185 19.61 -22.06 1.40
C PHE A 185 19.81 -20.84 2.32
N ARG A 186 19.88 -19.64 1.73
CA ARG A 186 19.84 -18.38 2.48
C ARG A 186 18.41 -18.07 2.92
N PRO A 187 18.19 -17.56 4.15
CA PRO A 187 16.91 -16.98 4.52
C PRO A 187 16.52 -15.89 3.51
N PRO A 188 15.25 -15.85 3.06
CA PRO A 188 14.83 -14.87 2.08
C PRO A 188 14.82 -13.48 2.70
N LEU A 189 14.98 -12.46 1.85
CA LEU A 189 14.81 -11.07 2.22
C LEU A 189 13.31 -10.81 2.36
N MET A 190 12.84 -10.69 3.59
CA MET A 190 11.47 -10.29 3.86
C MET A 190 11.30 -8.80 3.61
N VAL A 191 10.30 -8.41 2.82
CA VAL A 191 10.00 -7.02 2.50
C VAL A 191 8.66 -6.60 3.10
N ASN A 192 8.58 -5.36 3.60
CA ASN A 192 7.32 -4.78 4.06
C ASN A 192 7.20 -3.30 3.63
N PRO A 193 6.16 -2.93 2.87
CA PRO A 193 5.99 -1.57 2.34
C PRO A 193 5.55 -0.53 3.38
N GLY A 194 5.14 -0.95 4.58
CA GLY A 194 4.57 -0.06 5.57
C GLY A 194 3.06 0.16 5.42
N GLY A 195 2.62 1.40 5.57
CA GLY A 195 1.21 1.80 5.59
C GLY A 195 0.77 2.38 6.94
N PRO A 196 0.54 1.56 8.00
CA PRO A 196 0.33 0.10 7.99
C PRO A 196 -0.80 -0.34 7.05
N GLY A 197 -0.94 -1.66 6.84
CA GLY A 197 -1.97 -2.20 5.96
C GLY A 197 -1.57 -2.34 4.49
N GLY A 198 -0.32 -2.02 4.13
CA GLY A 198 0.21 -2.29 2.80
C GLY A 198 0.53 -3.78 2.60
N SER A 199 0.23 -4.31 1.40
CA SER A 199 0.48 -5.71 1.06
C SER A 199 1.95 -5.94 0.70
N GLY A 200 2.64 -6.78 1.48
CA GLY A 200 3.99 -7.21 1.15
C GLY A 200 4.03 -8.17 -0.04
N VAL A 201 2.96 -8.95 -0.26
CA VAL A 201 2.78 -9.78 -1.45
C VAL A 201 2.76 -8.91 -2.71
N GLN A 202 1.93 -7.87 -2.74
CA GLN A 202 1.84 -6.97 -3.89
C GLN A 202 3.14 -6.19 -4.09
N PHE A 203 3.78 -5.77 -3.00
CA PHE A 203 5.10 -5.14 -3.05
C PHE A 203 6.14 -6.05 -3.70
N ALA A 204 6.23 -7.32 -3.29
CA ALA A 204 7.17 -8.26 -3.88
C ALA A 204 6.81 -8.65 -5.31
N LEU A 205 5.52 -8.75 -5.65
CA LEU A 205 5.08 -9.00 -7.03
C LEU A 205 5.51 -7.88 -7.98
N LEU A 206 5.42 -6.62 -7.54
CA LEU A 206 5.64 -5.45 -8.39
C LEU A 206 7.08 -4.94 -8.34
N PHE A 207 7.78 -5.11 -7.22
CA PHE A 207 9.13 -4.56 -7.02
C PHE A 207 10.19 -5.62 -6.68
N GLY A 208 9.80 -6.89 -6.47
CA GLY A 208 10.72 -7.93 -6.02
C GLY A 208 11.94 -8.09 -6.93
N SER A 209 11.74 -8.00 -8.25
CA SER A 209 12.84 -8.07 -9.23
C SER A 209 13.82 -6.91 -9.08
N ALA A 210 13.32 -5.68 -8.97
CA ALA A 210 14.17 -4.51 -8.75
C ALA A 210 14.90 -4.59 -7.39
N VAL A 211 14.21 -5.03 -6.33
CA VAL A 211 14.83 -5.24 -5.01
C VAL A 211 15.94 -6.29 -5.10
N GLN A 212 15.70 -7.39 -5.81
CA GLN A 212 16.67 -8.45 -6.03
C GLN A 212 17.88 -7.96 -6.83
N LYS A 213 17.72 -7.14 -7.87
CA LYS A 213 18.85 -6.52 -8.60
C LYS A 213 19.73 -5.68 -7.67
N VAL A 214 19.14 -4.94 -6.73
CA VAL A 214 19.87 -4.07 -5.79
C VAL A 214 20.64 -4.91 -4.77
N PHE A 215 19.97 -5.90 -4.18
CA PHE A 215 20.53 -6.75 -3.11
C PHE A 215 21.49 -7.81 -3.66
N GLY A 216 21.37 -8.12 -4.95
CA GLY A 216 22.09 -9.18 -5.64
C GLY A 216 21.16 -10.35 -5.99
N GLU A 217 21.26 -10.82 -7.22
CA GLU A 217 20.39 -11.86 -7.82
C GLU A 217 20.38 -13.19 -7.06
N SER A 218 21.39 -13.43 -6.21
CA SER A 218 21.46 -14.61 -5.35
C SER A 218 20.52 -14.57 -4.13
N GLN A 219 19.94 -13.41 -3.80
CA GLN A 219 19.07 -13.23 -2.63
C GLN A 219 17.60 -13.46 -3.03
N PRO A 220 16.92 -14.48 -2.49
CA PRO A 220 15.47 -14.61 -2.67
C PRO A 220 14.74 -13.48 -1.96
N VAL A 221 13.63 -13.01 -2.52
CA VAL A 221 12.79 -11.94 -1.95
C VAL A 221 11.43 -12.51 -1.57
N LEU A 222 11.04 -12.33 -0.31
CA LEU A 222 9.78 -12.82 0.24
C LEU A 222 8.89 -11.64 0.64
N GLY A 223 7.81 -11.44 -0.09
CA GLY A 223 6.70 -10.61 0.34
C GLY A 223 5.76 -11.39 1.24
N PHE A 224 5.32 -10.80 2.35
CA PHE A 224 4.23 -11.37 3.15
C PHE A 224 3.19 -10.31 3.45
N ASP A 225 1.93 -10.73 3.48
CA ASP A 225 0.86 -9.86 3.94
C ASP A 225 0.66 -10.05 5.44
N PRO A 226 0.79 -8.99 6.27
CA PRO A 226 0.48 -9.10 7.68
C PRO A 226 -0.94 -9.63 7.91
N ARG A 227 -1.18 -10.22 9.08
CA ARG A 227 -2.52 -10.64 9.50
C ARG A 227 -3.55 -9.51 9.31
N GLY A 228 -4.69 -9.84 8.70
CA GLY A 228 -5.74 -8.86 8.36
C GLY A 228 -5.51 -8.04 7.09
N VAL A 229 -4.34 -8.14 6.45
CA VAL A 229 -3.92 -7.35 5.29
C VAL A 229 -3.96 -8.17 4.00
N GLY A 230 -4.29 -7.54 2.88
CA GLY A 230 -4.02 -8.07 1.54
C GLY A 230 -4.73 -9.40 1.27
N TYR A 231 -3.96 -10.45 1.03
CA TYR A 231 -4.44 -11.82 0.78
C TYR A 231 -4.42 -12.71 2.03
N SER A 232 -3.90 -12.21 3.16
CA SER A 232 -3.96 -12.91 4.44
C SER A 232 -5.38 -12.92 4.99
N THR A 233 -5.79 -14.05 5.57
CA THR A 233 -7.15 -14.22 6.08
C THR A 233 -7.18 -14.65 7.53
N PRO A 234 -8.23 -14.28 8.29
CA PRO A 234 -9.33 -13.40 7.90
C PRO A 234 -8.89 -11.94 7.64
N LEU A 235 -9.59 -11.25 6.74
CA LEU A 235 -9.35 -9.83 6.43
C LEU A 235 -9.86 -8.93 7.54
N ALA A 236 -9.15 -7.83 7.81
CA ALA A 236 -9.68 -6.77 8.65
C ALA A 236 -10.78 -6.03 7.88
N ASP A 237 -12.03 -6.24 8.27
CA ASP A 237 -13.17 -5.62 7.60
C ASP A 237 -14.27 -5.27 8.60
N CYS A 238 -14.66 -4.01 8.62
CA CYS A 238 -15.72 -3.44 9.44
C CYS A 238 -17.04 -3.26 8.67
N TRP A 239 -17.05 -3.43 7.34
CA TRP A 239 -18.16 -3.01 6.49
C TRP A 239 -19.11 -4.13 6.08
N ALA A 240 -18.64 -5.38 5.93
CA ALA A 240 -19.52 -6.51 5.68
C ALA A 240 -20.40 -6.81 6.91
N ARG A 241 -21.69 -7.10 6.69
CA ARG A 241 -22.74 -7.14 7.71
C ARG A 241 -22.86 -8.47 8.44
N LYS A 242 -22.52 -9.62 7.82
CA LYS A 242 -22.76 -10.95 8.39
C LYS A 242 -21.50 -11.83 8.39
N PRO A 243 -20.83 -12.01 9.54
CA PRO A 243 -19.80 -13.04 9.69
C PRO A 243 -20.35 -14.45 9.45
N ALA A 244 -21.60 -14.70 9.86
CA ALA A 244 -22.24 -16.02 9.81
C ALA A 244 -22.55 -16.53 8.39
N ALA A 245 -22.76 -15.64 7.41
CA ALA A 245 -23.03 -16.04 6.02
C ALA A 245 -21.83 -16.76 5.37
N CYS A 246 -20.63 -16.56 5.91
CA CYS A 246 -19.39 -17.16 5.45
C CYS A 246 -19.03 -18.47 6.19
N ARG A 247 -19.86 -18.95 7.14
CA ARG A 247 -19.59 -20.19 7.90
C ARG A 247 -19.61 -21.47 7.05
N MET A 248 -20.38 -21.49 5.96
CA MET A 248 -20.51 -22.65 5.08
C MET A 248 -19.51 -22.64 3.92
N GLY A 249 -18.50 -21.75 3.96
CA GLY A 249 -17.55 -21.52 2.88
C GLY A 249 -17.94 -20.32 1.99
N PRO A 250 -17.20 -20.08 0.89
CA PRO A 250 -17.43 -18.96 -0.03
C PRO A 250 -18.70 -19.19 -0.88
N GLY A 251 -19.86 -19.15 -0.24
CA GLY A 251 -21.15 -19.15 -0.91
C GLY A 251 -21.47 -17.76 -1.48
N GLN A 252 -22.41 -17.72 -2.42
CA GLN A 252 -22.84 -16.49 -3.09
C GLN A 252 -23.23 -15.38 -2.12
N ASP A 253 -23.95 -15.70 -1.03
CA ASP A 253 -24.36 -14.73 -0.02
C ASP A 253 -23.16 -14.06 0.72
N CYS A 254 -22.06 -14.82 0.92
CA CYS A 254 -20.84 -14.29 1.53
C CYS A 254 -20.09 -13.36 0.57
N GLU A 255 -20.01 -13.74 -0.71
CA GLU A 255 -19.38 -12.90 -1.74
C GLU A 255 -20.19 -11.61 -1.98
N GLU A 256 -21.53 -11.69 -1.97
CA GLU A 256 -22.41 -10.52 -2.11
C GLU A 256 -22.31 -9.55 -0.93
N ASP A 257 -22.25 -10.03 0.32
CA ASP A 257 -22.09 -9.16 1.50
C ASP A 257 -20.69 -8.50 1.54
N ALA A 258 -19.63 -9.25 1.18
CA ALA A 258 -18.28 -8.72 1.05
C ALA A 258 -18.21 -7.62 -0.02
N ALA A 259 -18.79 -7.85 -1.20
CA ALA A 259 -18.87 -6.85 -2.26
C ALA A 259 -19.69 -5.62 -1.84
N GLY A 260 -20.81 -5.82 -1.15
CA GLY A 260 -21.61 -4.73 -0.59
C GLY A 260 -20.85 -3.93 0.47
N GLY A 261 -20.05 -4.60 1.31
CA GLY A 261 -19.17 -3.97 2.30
C GLY A 261 -18.10 -3.11 1.64
N LEU A 262 -17.40 -3.66 0.64
CA LEU A 262 -16.40 -2.92 -0.14
C LEU A 262 -17.01 -1.70 -0.82
N ARG A 263 -18.22 -1.81 -1.38
CA ARG A 263 -18.90 -0.65 -1.98
C ARG A 263 -19.15 0.46 -0.96
N ARG A 264 -19.67 0.13 0.22
CA ARG A 264 -19.92 1.11 1.30
C ARG A 264 -18.62 1.78 1.76
N ARG A 265 -17.53 1.01 1.86
CA ARG A 265 -16.19 1.52 2.19
C ARG A 265 -15.69 2.50 1.13
N ILE A 266 -15.77 2.15 -0.15
CA ILE A 266 -15.32 3.03 -1.24
C ILE A 266 -16.15 4.31 -1.26
N GLU A 267 -17.48 4.22 -1.10
CA GLU A 267 -18.35 5.38 -0.99
C GLU A 267 -17.97 6.27 0.21
N TRP A 268 -17.68 5.66 1.36
CA TRP A 268 -17.19 6.35 2.56
C TRP A 268 -15.87 7.08 2.32
N GLU A 269 -14.86 6.37 1.82
CA GLU A 269 -13.52 6.92 1.61
C GLU A 269 -13.50 8.00 0.52
N ASN A 270 -14.25 7.82 -0.57
CA ASN A 270 -14.37 8.84 -1.61
C ASN A 270 -15.13 10.08 -1.10
N GLY A 271 -16.15 9.90 -0.25
CA GLY A 271 -16.90 11.00 0.35
C GLY A 271 -16.10 11.80 1.38
N MET A 272 -15.40 11.09 2.29
CA MET A 272 -14.73 11.68 3.46
C MET A 272 -13.23 11.94 3.30
N MET A 273 -12.47 11.02 2.70
CA MET A 273 -11.00 11.06 2.71
C MET A 273 -10.42 11.76 1.47
N GLY A 274 -11.17 11.83 0.36
CA GLY A 274 -10.71 12.43 -0.90
C GLY A 274 -10.91 13.93 -1.08
N ALA A 275 -11.23 14.69 -0.01
CA ALA A 275 -11.68 16.09 -0.05
C ALA A 275 -12.89 16.39 -0.98
N GLY A 276 -13.61 15.37 -1.45
CA GLY A 276 -14.68 15.51 -2.42
C GLY A 276 -15.94 16.17 -1.84
N ALA A 277 -16.65 15.50 -0.93
CA ALA A 277 -17.90 16.04 -0.39
C ALA A 277 -17.68 17.02 0.77
N TYR A 278 -16.82 16.65 1.73
CA TYR A 278 -16.68 17.39 2.99
C TYR A 278 -15.46 18.32 3.03
N GLY A 279 -14.37 18.04 2.30
CA GLY A 279 -13.12 18.81 2.40
C GLY A 279 -12.22 18.37 3.56
N LEU A 280 -11.21 19.18 3.90
CA LEU A 280 -10.27 18.92 5.00
C LEU A 280 -10.82 19.43 6.35
N LEU A 281 -10.14 19.04 7.44
CA LEU A 281 -10.54 19.31 8.82
C LEU A 281 -10.87 20.78 9.12
N ASN A 282 -10.15 21.71 8.49
CA ASN A 282 -10.25 23.14 8.75
C ASN A 282 -10.85 23.94 7.58
N ASP A 283 -11.47 23.27 6.61
CA ASP A 283 -12.12 23.94 5.48
C ASP A 283 -13.44 24.64 5.88
N SER A 284 -14.12 24.19 6.96
CA SER A 284 -15.33 24.83 7.50
C SER A 284 -15.54 24.53 8.99
N GLU A 285 -16.40 25.32 9.67
CA GLU A 285 -16.74 25.09 11.07
C GLU A 285 -17.40 23.73 11.34
N THR A 286 -18.10 23.15 10.35
CA THR A 286 -18.87 21.90 10.50
C THR A 286 -18.10 20.67 10.08
N ASN A 287 -17.05 20.81 9.26
CA ASN A 287 -16.30 19.70 8.68
C ASN A 287 -15.68 18.78 9.73
N LEU A 288 -15.01 19.36 10.74
CA LEU A 288 -14.42 18.60 11.83
C LEU A 288 -15.47 17.74 12.56
N GLY A 289 -16.66 18.28 12.79
CA GLY A 289 -17.77 17.56 13.42
C GLY A 289 -18.24 16.36 12.60
N LEU A 290 -18.40 16.56 11.29
CA LEU A 290 -18.78 15.51 10.34
C LEU A 290 -17.70 14.43 10.27
N LEU A 291 -16.46 14.81 10.01
CA LEU A 291 -15.31 13.90 9.92
C LEU A 291 -15.17 13.06 11.20
N ASN A 292 -15.20 13.68 12.37
CA ASN A 292 -15.10 12.98 13.65
C ASN A 292 -16.26 12.01 13.88
N SER A 293 -17.50 12.46 13.68
CA SER A 293 -18.69 11.61 13.84
C SER A 293 -18.64 10.41 12.89
N GLY A 294 -18.15 10.66 11.68
CA GLY A 294 -17.82 9.66 10.68
C GLY A 294 -16.87 8.58 11.15
N GLN A 295 -15.69 8.98 11.61
CA GLN A 295 -14.67 8.05 12.09
C GLN A 295 -15.17 7.22 13.28
N ARG A 296 -15.87 7.85 14.23
CA ARG A 296 -16.50 7.16 15.36
C ARG A 296 -17.56 6.15 14.90
N GLY A 297 -18.36 6.51 13.89
CA GLY A 297 -19.34 5.61 13.30
C GLY A 297 -18.71 4.35 12.70
N VAL A 298 -17.59 4.49 11.97
CA VAL A 298 -16.86 3.33 11.45
C VAL A 298 -16.23 2.51 12.59
N ASN A 299 -15.72 3.15 13.64
CA ASN A 299 -15.19 2.45 14.82
C ASN A 299 -16.29 1.64 15.54
N GLU A 300 -17.52 2.15 15.59
CA GLU A 300 -18.67 1.41 16.10
C GLU A 300 -19.00 0.19 15.24
N LEU A 301 -18.92 0.31 13.91
CA LEU A 301 -19.10 -0.84 13.00
C LEU A 301 -18.05 -1.92 13.26
N CYS A 302 -16.78 -1.53 13.39
CA CYS A 302 -15.67 -2.43 13.72
C CYS A 302 -15.92 -3.15 15.06
N ARG A 303 -16.30 -2.39 16.10
CA ARG A 303 -16.58 -2.92 17.44
C ARG A 303 -17.77 -3.88 17.46
N GLY A 304 -18.86 -3.53 16.77
CA GLY A 304 -20.04 -4.40 16.66
C GLY A 304 -19.71 -5.75 16.02
N LYS A 305 -18.84 -5.74 15.01
CA LYS A 305 -18.37 -6.97 14.35
C LYS A 305 -17.47 -7.82 15.24
N GLU A 306 -16.57 -7.18 15.97
CA GLU A 306 -15.69 -7.86 16.92
C GLU A 306 -16.51 -8.54 18.04
N LYS A 307 -17.46 -7.82 18.65
CA LYS A 307 -18.37 -8.38 19.66
C LYS A 307 -19.19 -9.56 19.15
N SER A 308 -19.74 -9.44 17.93
CA SER A 308 -20.47 -10.54 17.30
C SER A 308 -19.59 -11.79 17.14
N LEU A 309 -18.31 -11.64 16.81
CA LEU A 309 -17.38 -12.76 16.70
C LEU A 309 -16.99 -13.35 18.06
N GLU A 310 -16.83 -12.51 19.10
CA GLU A 310 -16.56 -12.97 20.47
C GLU A 310 -17.70 -13.83 21.02
N GLU A 311 -18.95 -13.40 20.81
CA GLU A 311 -20.14 -14.17 21.18
C GLU A 311 -20.20 -15.50 20.44
N GLU A 312 -19.96 -15.49 19.12
CA GLU A 312 -19.97 -16.70 18.29
C GLU A 312 -18.88 -17.71 18.68
N ARG A 313 -17.71 -17.23 19.10
CA ARG A 313 -16.52 -18.04 19.37
C ARG A 313 -16.24 -18.26 20.86
N ARG A 314 -17.24 -18.05 21.73
CA ARG A 314 -17.13 -18.25 23.19
C ARG A 314 -15.92 -17.51 23.81
N GLY A 315 -15.68 -16.27 23.37
CA GLY A 315 -14.58 -15.40 23.85
C GLY A 315 -13.42 -15.22 22.87
N GLY A 316 -13.28 -16.09 21.87
CA GLY A 316 -12.26 -15.98 20.81
C GLY A 316 -12.62 -14.96 19.73
N GLY A 317 -12.57 -13.65 19.99
CA GLY A 317 -12.89 -12.62 18.97
C GLY A 317 -12.10 -12.65 17.64
N GLY A 318 -12.40 -11.69 16.78
CA GLY A 318 -11.94 -11.54 15.41
C GLY A 318 -10.53 -10.94 15.25
N ILE A 319 -10.17 -10.73 13.99
CA ILE A 319 -8.82 -10.28 13.61
C ILE A 319 -8.49 -8.86 14.07
N LEU A 320 -9.50 -8.01 14.29
CA LEU A 320 -9.29 -6.59 14.56
C LEU A 320 -8.52 -6.37 15.87
N LYS A 321 -8.73 -7.21 16.89
CA LYS A 321 -7.96 -7.17 18.14
C LYS A 321 -6.57 -7.78 18.05
N TYR A 322 -6.31 -8.59 17.02
CA TYR A 322 -5.07 -9.35 16.90
C TYR A 322 -4.14 -8.81 15.82
N ALA A 323 -4.50 -7.73 15.14
CA ALA A 323 -3.77 -7.20 13.98
C ALA A 323 -2.50 -6.42 14.34
N GLY A 324 -2.32 -6.02 15.61
CA GLY A 324 -1.24 -5.13 16.07
C GLY A 324 0.19 -5.60 15.73
N THR A 325 1.13 -4.66 15.72
CA THR A 325 2.52 -4.87 15.27
C THR A 325 3.21 -6.01 16.01
N LYS A 326 2.93 -6.19 17.30
CA LYS A 326 3.56 -7.23 18.14
C LYS A 326 3.19 -8.63 17.70
N TYR A 327 1.92 -8.83 17.33
CA TYR A 327 1.44 -10.07 16.74
C TYR A 327 2.10 -10.34 15.38
N VAL A 328 2.22 -9.32 14.53
CA VAL A 328 2.90 -9.43 13.23
C VAL A 328 4.39 -9.79 13.41
N ALA A 329 5.08 -9.18 14.38
CA ALA A 329 6.47 -9.51 14.69
C ALA A 329 6.61 -10.98 15.14
N ARG A 330 5.62 -11.52 15.87
CA ARG A 330 5.57 -12.94 16.23
C ARG A 330 5.29 -13.83 15.02
N ASP A 331 4.45 -13.40 14.09
CA ASP A 331 4.23 -14.12 12.82
C ASP A 331 5.51 -14.21 11.99
N MET A 332 6.33 -13.16 11.97
CA MET A 332 7.63 -13.19 11.28
C MET A 332 8.56 -14.27 11.85
N VAL A 333 8.51 -14.53 13.16
CA VAL A 333 9.21 -15.69 13.77
C VAL A 333 8.62 -17.00 13.28
N GLY A 334 7.29 -17.12 13.19
CA GLY A 334 6.61 -18.30 12.64
C GLY A 334 7.00 -18.57 11.18
N ILE A 335 7.13 -17.53 10.36
CA ILE A 335 7.62 -17.65 8.97
C ILE A 335 9.06 -18.15 8.94
N LEU A 336 9.96 -17.63 9.78
CA LEU A 336 11.36 -18.09 9.87
C LEU A 336 11.46 -19.55 10.32
N ASP A 337 10.70 -19.93 11.35
CA ASP A 337 10.72 -21.29 11.87
C ASP A 337 10.16 -22.29 10.82
N ALA A 338 9.10 -21.91 10.09
CA ALA A 338 8.57 -22.71 8.98
C ALA A 338 9.54 -22.79 7.77
N TRP A 339 10.33 -21.73 7.54
CA TRP A 339 11.40 -21.74 6.54
C TRP A 339 12.52 -22.72 6.91
N ASP A 340 12.98 -22.70 8.16
CA ASP A 340 14.00 -23.64 8.64
C ASP A 340 13.55 -25.09 8.50
N GLU A 341 12.30 -25.39 8.88
CA GLU A 341 11.70 -26.72 8.73
C GLU A 341 11.64 -27.14 7.27
N TRP A 342 11.18 -26.26 6.38
CA TRP A 342 11.10 -26.54 4.94
C TRP A 342 12.48 -26.82 4.33
N VAL A 343 13.49 -26.03 4.67
CA VAL A 343 14.88 -26.25 4.21
C VAL A 343 15.42 -27.61 4.67
N GLU A 344 15.12 -28.03 5.89
CA GLU A 344 15.50 -29.35 6.39
C GLU A 344 14.82 -30.50 5.64
N GLU A 345 13.53 -30.36 5.34
CA GLU A 345 12.77 -31.36 4.60
C GLU A 345 13.29 -31.49 3.15
N GLU A 346 13.54 -30.37 2.46
CA GLU A 346 14.09 -30.39 1.09
C GLU A 346 15.52 -30.96 1.05
N GLY A 347 16.36 -30.63 2.04
CA GLY A 347 17.70 -31.21 2.16
C GLY A 347 17.70 -32.73 2.33
N LYS A 348 16.66 -33.31 2.96
CA LYS A 348 16.48 -34.77 3.07
C LYS A 348 16.03 -35.41 1.74
N LYS A 349 15.26 -34.68 0.92
CA LYS A 349 14.79 -35.17 -0.40
C LYS A 349 15.90 -35.18 -1.46
N GLY A 350 16.91 -34.31 -1.32
CA GLY A 350 18.03 -34.17 -2.28
C GLY A 350 19.26 -35.03 -2.01
N GLY A 351 19.34 -35.75 -0.89
CA GLY A 351 20.51 -36.56 -0.51
C GLY A 351 20.48 -37.98 -1.07
N ASN A 352 21.56 -38.41 -1.75
CA ASN A 352 21.79 -39.83 -2.06
C ASN A 352 21.95 -40.62 -0.75
N LYS A 353 21.38 -41.83 -0.67
CA LYS A 353 21.40 -42.69 0.54
C LYS A 353 22.81 -43.09 1.02
N GLU A 354 23.87 -42.81 0.26
CA GLU A 354 25.25 -43.16 0.60
C GLU A 354 25.94 -42.14 1.54
N ASP A 355 25.58 -40.85 1.48
CA ASP A 355 26.15 -39.80 2.36
C ASP A 355 25.57 -39.82 3.79
N VAL A 356 24.55 -40.65 4.03
CA VAL A 356 23.82 -40.72 5.30
C VAL A 356 24.60 -41.52 6.36
N LYS A 357 25.63 -42.31 5.97
CA LYS A 357 26.42 -43.10 6.92
C LYS A 357 27.54 -42.32 7.61
N GLU A 358 28.08 -41.25 7.02
CA GLU A 358 29.24 -40.54 7.58
C GLU A 358 28.87 -39.42 8.58
N LYS A 359 27.60 -39.03 8.70
CA LYS A 359 27.15 -37.95 9.61
C LYS A 359 26.33 -38.44 10.81
N LYS A 360 26.59 -39.67 11.27
CA LYS A 360 25.99 -40.18 12.53
C LYS A 360 26.81 -39.90 13.79
N GLU A 361 28.04 -39.38 13.68
CA GLU A 361 28.92 -39.20 14.85
C GLU A 361 29.10 -37.75 15.34
N ASN A 362 28.34 -36.78 14.85
CA ASN A 362 28.38 -35.41 15.40
C ASN A 362 26.97 -34.84 15.56
N LYS A 363 26.25 -35.24 16.62
CA LYS A 363 24.97 -34.62 16.99
C LYS A 363 24.86 -34.39 18.48
N GLU A 364 25.47 -33.29 18.92
CA GLU A 364 24.98 -32.50 20.06
C GLU A 364 25.31 -31.01 19.91
N GLY A 365 25.46 -30.53 18.66
CA GLY A 365 25.52 -29.09 18.37
C GLY A 365 24.11 -28.53 18.23
N LYS A 366 23.69 -27.62 19.11
CA LYS A 366 22.48 -26.80 18.97
C LYS A 366 22.48 -26.17 17.56
N LYS A 367 21.56 -26.59 16.68
CA LYS A 367 21.44 -26.00 15.34
C LYS A 367 21.01 -24.53 15.48
N GLU A 368 21.77 -23.61 14.90
CA GLU A 368 21.44 -22.18 14.96
C GLU A 368 20.17 -21.91 14.14
N LYS A 369 19.16 -21.27 14.74
CA LYS A 369 17.90 -20.91 14.07
C LYS A 369 18.15 -19.80 13.04
N ALA A 370 17.37 -19.78 11.94
CA ALA A 370 17.45 -18.72 10.95
C ALA A 370 17.23 -17.34 11.58
N LYS A 371 18.07 -16.41 11.13
CA LYS A 371 17.98 -14.99 11.45
C LYS A 371 17.27 -14.25 10.33
N LEU A 372 16.52 -13.23 10.70
CA LEU A 372 15.74 -12.40 9.80
C LEU A 372 16.66 -11.59 8.88
N THR A 373 16.45 -11.72 7.57
CA THR A 373 16.91 -10.73 6.59
C THR A 373 15.70 -9.91 6.17
N TYR A 374 15.69 -8.60 6.42
CA TYR A 374 14.50 -7.76 6.33
C TYR A 374 14.79 -6.37 5.77
N TRP A 375 13.87 -5.89 4.93
CA TRP A 375 13.78 -4.49 4.53
C TRP A 375 12.39 -3.95 4.79
N GLY A 376 12.29 -3.04 5.77
CA GLY A 376 11.05 -2.37 6.13
C GLY A 376 11.07 -0.91 5.68
N PHE A 377 9.96 -0.48 5.09
CA PHE A 377 9.74 0.90 4.66
C PHE A 377 8.68 1.57 5.51
N SER A 378 8.86 2.85 5.85
CA SER A 378 7.81 3.62 6.54
C SER A 378 7.37 2.91 7.84
N TYR A 379 6.09 2.63 8.05
CA TYR A 379 5.60 1.78 9.16
C TYR A 379 6.34 0.42 9.29
N GLY A 380 6.82 -0.17 8.19
CA GLY A 380 7.66 -1.37 8.21
C GLY A 380 8.92 -1.19 9.07
N THR A 381 9.42 0.04 9.22
CA THR A 381 10.53 0.32 10.14
C THR A 381 10.12 0.14 11.61
N TYR A 382 8.91 0.54 11.97
CA TYR A 382 8.35 0.30 13.30
C TYR A 382 8.16 -1.19 13.57
N LEU A 383 7.67 -1.95 12.58
CA LEU A 383 7.60 -3.41 12.64
C LEU A 383 8.98 -4.05 12.82
N GLY A 384 9.97 -3.64 12.03
CA GLY A 384 11.35 -4.15 12.13
C GLY A 384 11.99 -3.87 13.50
N MET A 385 11.84 -2.64 14.01
CA MET A 385 12.32 -2.28 15.36
C MET A 385 11.59 -3.06 16.46
N THR A 386 10.28 -3.27 16.32
CA THR A 386 9.49 -4.08 17.25
C THR A 386 9.96 -5.53 17.25
N PHE A 387 10.20 -6.12 16.07
CA PHE A 387 10.79 -7.44 15.94
C PHE A 387 12.17 -7.50 16.60
N ALA A 388 13.06 -6.54 16.32
CA ALA A 388 14.41 -6.51 16.86
C ALA A 388 14.43 -6.39 18.39
N ARG A 389 13.43 -5.73 18.97
CA ARG A 389 13.27 -5.62 20.42
C ARG A 389 12.68 -6.88 21.05
N MET A 390 11.76 -7.55 20.37
CA MET A 390 11.10 -8.78 20.84
C MET A 390 11.99 -10.02 20.67
N PHE A 391 12.77 -10.06 19.58
CA PHE A 391 13.57 -11.21 19.15
C PHE A 391 14.98 -10.77 18.72
N PRO A 392 15.76 -10.10 19.60
CA PRO A 392 17.08 -9.56 19.23
C PRO A 392 18.05 -10.61 18.68
N ASP A 393 17.97 -11.84 19.20
CA ASP A 393 18.82 -12.96 18.77
C ASP A 393 18.47 -13.47 17.36
N ARG A 394 17.26 -13.17 16.88
CA ARG A 394 16.76 -13.53 15.54
C ARG A 394 17.02 -12.44 14.50
N VAL A 395 17.73 -11.36 14.83
CA VAL A 395 18.07 -10.29 13.87
C VAL A 395 19.30 -10.69 13.05
N GLY A 396 19.14 -10.77 11.73
CA GLY A 396 20.21 -10.98 10.74
C GLY A 396 20.54 -9.66 10.04
N ARG A 397 20.28 -9.54 8.74
CA ARG A 397 20.44 -8.27 8.02
C ARG A 397 19.14 -7.48 8.08
N MET A 398 19.14 -6.29 8.67
CA MET A 398 17.93 -5.49 8.80
C MET A 398 18.17 -4.06 8.29
N VAL A 399 17.46 -3.69 7.22
CA VAL A 399 17.45 -2.35 6.64
C VAL A 399 16.12 -1.69 6.96
N LEU A 400 16.16 -0.50 7.55
CA LEU A 400 14.98 0.28 7.93
C LEU A 400 15.04 1.64 7.24
N ASP A 401 14.16 1.85 6.27
CA ASP A 401 14.17 3.01 5.36
C ASP A 401 12.89 3.85 5.50
N GLY A 402 13.03 5.16 5.70
CA GLY A 402 11.91 6.03 6.07
C GLY A 402 11.46 5.72 7.49
N VAL A 403 12.30 6.07 8.47
CA VAL A 403 12.20 5.54 9.83
C VAL A 403 11.13 6.26 10.63
N VAL A 404 10.16 5.49 11.13
CA VAL A 404 9.14 5.95 12.06
C VAL A 404 9.74 6.13 13.44
N ASP A 405 9.47 7.25 14.09
CA ASP A 405 9.75 7.38 15.53
C ASP A 405 8.71 6.58 16.32
N ALA A 406 9.14 5.43 16.84
CA ALA A 406 8.31 4.51 17.60
C ALA A 406 7.61 5.19 18.80
N GLY A 407 8.28 6.15 19.44
CA GLY A 407 7.71 6.86 20.58
C GLY A 407 6.54 7.77 20.21
N TYR A 408 6.63 8.46 19.07
CA TYR A 408 5.52 9.28 18.59
C TYR A 408 4.43 8.45 17.93
N TYR A 409 4.77 7.36 17.25
CA TYR A 409 3.77 6.48 16.64
C TYR A 409 2.75 5.96 17.65
N GLU A 410 3.22 5.60 18.84
CA GLU A 410 2.40 5.12 19.96
C GLU A 410 1.59 6.23 20.69
N SER A 411 1.77 7.51 20.32
CA SER A 411 1.05 8.65 20.92
C SER A 411 -0.27 8.97 20.19
N GLU A 412 -1.06 9.89 20.73
CA GLU A 412 -2.33 10.32 20.11
C GLU A 412 -2.10 10.95 18.73
N PHE A 413 -1.18 11.92 18.64
CA PHE A 413 -0.89 12.69 17.43
C PHE A 413 0.60 12.70 17.09
N TRP A 414 0.90 12.52 15.80
CA TRP A 414 2.25 12.38 15.28
C TRP A 414 2.79 13.71 14.75
N SER A 415 2.90 14.72 15.63
CA SER A 415 3.32 16.07 15.24
C SER A 415 4.71 16.12 14.61
N GLU A 416 5.63 15.28 15.07
CA GLU A 416 7.00 15.26 14.54
C GLU A 416 7.12 14.67 13.14
N SER A 417 6.11 13.95 12.63
CA SER A 417 6.12 13.40 11.27
C SER A 417 6.15 14.47 10.17
N LEU A 418 5.68 15.69 10.46
CA LEU A 418 5.55 16.76 9.46
C LEU A 418 6.70 17.78 9.47
N LEU A 419 7.75 17.57 10.28
CA LEU A 419 8.83 18.56 10.47
C LEU A 419 9.54 18.97 9.16
N ASP A 420 9.55 18.08 8.18
CA ASP A 420 10.21 18.31 6.88
C ASP A 420 9.22 18.45 5.71
N ALA A 421 7.90 18.33 5.93
CA ALA A 421 6.91 18.38 4.85
C ALA A 421 6.91 19.74 4.14
N ASP A 422 6.95 20.83 4.90
CA ASP A 422 6.97 22.18 4.34
C ASP A 422 8.29 22.45 3.61
N LYS A 423 9.43 21.97 4.15
CA LYS A 423 10.75 22.08 3.50
C LYS A 423 10.81 21.29 2.19
N ALA A 424 10.23 20.09 2.16
CA ALA A 424 10.12 19.29 0.95
C ALA A 424 9.27 20.01 -0.11
N TRP A 425 8.19 20.67 0.31
CA TRP A 425 7.37 21.47 -0.60
C TRP A 425 8.10 22.71 -1.11
N ASP A 426 8.86 23.41 -0.28
CA ASP A 426 9.64 24.59 -0.68
C ASP A 426 10.58 24.29 -1.86
N LYS A 427 11.12 23.08 -1.90
CA LYS A 427 12.00 22.59 -2.96
C LYS A 427 11.32 22.50 -4.32
N PHE A 428 9.99 22.34 -4.38
CA PHE A 428 9.26 22.39 -5.65
C PHE A 428 9.53 23.70 -6.41
N PHE A 429 9.48 24.84 -5.71
CA PHE A 429 9.68 26.15 -6.32
C PHE A 429 11.13 26.35 -6.77
N GLU A 430 12.10 25.88 -5.98
CA GLU A 430 13.52 25.89 -6.35
C GLU A 430 13.80 25.05 -7.61
N TYR A 431 13.28 23.82 -7.65
CA TYR A 431 13.45 22.93 -8.80
C TYR A 431 12.76 23.47 -10.05
N CYS A 432 11.54 23.97 -9.91
CA CYS A 432 10.79 24.56 -11.03
C CYS A 432 11.50 25.80 -11.59
N LEU A 433 12.02 26.69 -10.72
CA LEU A 433 12.83 27.84 -11.13
C LEU A 433 14.09 27.42 -11.89
N LYS A 434 14.81 26.41 -11.38
CA LYS A 434 16.01 25.86 -12.02
C LYS A 434 15.69 25.22 -13.38
N ALA A 435 14.54 24.57 -13.49
CA ALA A 435 14.08 23.91 -14.71
C ALA A 435 13.64 24.89 -15.81
N LYS A 436 13.31 26.15 -15.45
CA LYS A 436 12.86 27.21 -16.37
C LYS A 436 11.74 26.72 -17.28
N GLY A 437 11.89 26.87 -18.61
CA GLY A 437 10.90 26.45 -19.60
C GLY A 437 10.53 24.96 -19.59
N LYS A 438 11.26 24.09 -18.88
CA LYS A 438 10.85 22.70 -18.65
C LYS A 438 9.75 22.56 -17.58
N CYS A 439 9.60 23.55 -16.70
CA CYS A 439 8.53 23.60 -15.71
C CYS A 439 7.36 24.44 -16.23
N ALA A 440 6.20 23.82 -16.43
CA ALA A 440 5.01 24.50 -16.95
C ALA A 440 4.49 25.66 -16.08
N PHE A 441 4.83 25.66 -14.79
CA PHE A 441 4.42 26.69 -13.85
C PHE A 441 5.32 27.94 -13.86
N TRP A 442 6.53 27.83 -14.42
CA TRP A 442 7.48 28.93 -14.56
C TRP A 442 7.09 29.88 -15.72
N ARG A 443 7.54 31.14 -15.65
CA ARG A 443 7.34 32.17 -16.68
C ARG A 443 8.65 32.89 -17.00
N GLU A 444 8.76 33.40 -18.22
CA GLU A 444 9.86 34.30 -18.57
C GLU A 444 9.86 35.52 -17.65
N GLY A 445 11.02 35.83 -17.06
CA GLY A 445 11.18 36.86 -16.03
C GLY A 445 11.06 36.37 -14.58
N ASP A 446 10.68 35.12 -14.32
CA ASP A 446 10.73 34.56 -12.97
C ASP A 446 12.20 34.31 -12.57
N GLU A 447 12.72 35.13 -11.64
CA GLU A 447 14.11 35.05 -11.15
C GLU A 447 14.23 34.45 -9.73
N ARG A 448 13.13 34.36 -8.97
CA ARG A 448 13.14 33.92 -7.57
C ARG A 448 12.05 32.88 -7.32
N ALA A 449 12.36 31.89 -6.49
CA ALA A 449 11.42 30.82 -6.11
C ALA A 449 10.16 31.39 -5.43
N GLU A 450 10.33 32.48 -4.68
CA GLU A 450 9.25 33.19 -4.00
C GLU A 450 8.17 33.72 -4.95
N THR A 451 8.54 34.08 -6.18
CA THR A 451 7.56 34.52 -7.19
C THR A 451 6.63 33.37 -7.58
N LEU A 452 7.15 32.14 -7.67
CA LEU A 452 6.34 30.95 -7.95
C LEU A 452 5.51 30.56 -6.72
N ARG A 453 6.04 30.71 -5.50
CA ARG A 453 5.28 30.47 -4.26
C ARG A 453 4.06 31.38 -4.17
N ARG A 454 4.25 32.69 -4.34
CA ARG A 454 3.14 33.66 -4.34
C ARG A 454 2.09 33.31 -5.39
N ARG A 455 2.52 32.89 -6.59
CA ARG A 455 1.61 32.43 -7.66
C ARG A 455 0.79 31.22 -7.22
N TYR A 456 1.40 30.27 -6.51
CA TYR A 456 0.70 29.10 -5.96
C TYR A 456 -0.33 29.52 -4.90
N GLU A 457 0.02 30.43 -4.00
CA GLU A 457 -0.88 30.96 -2.98
C GLU A 457 -2.08 31.69 -3.62
N GLU A 458 -1.84 32.55 -4.59
CA GLU A 458 -2.89 33.22 -5.39
C GLU A 458 -3.82 32.21 -6.08
N THR A 459 -3.28 31.10 -6.60
CA THR A 459 -4.07 30.02 -7.19
C THR A 459 -4.97 29.34 -6.16
N LEU A 460 -4.47 29.08 -4.95
CA LEU A 460 -5.28 28.49 -3.88
C LEU A 460 -6.38 29.45 -3.39
N GLU A 461 -6.05 30.73 -3.20
CA GLU A 461 -7.00 31.76 -2.78
C GLU A 461 -8.12 31.93 -3.81
N ALA A 462 -7.79 31.88 -5.11
CA ALA A 462 -8.78 31.93 -6.18
C ALA A 462 -9.82 30.80 -6.06
N LEU A 463 -9.40 29.58 -5.70
CA LEU A 463 -10.29 28.42 -5.53
C LEU A 463 -11.27 28.53 -4.34
N GLU A 464 -10.99 29.42 -3.39
CA GLU A 464 -11.86 29.68 -2.23
C GLU A 464 -12.65 30.99 -2.37
N SER A 465 -12.27 31.84 -3.31
CA SER A 465 -12.94 33.12 -3.54
C SER A 465 -14.40 32.93 -3.96
N ARG A 466 -15.28 33.84 -3.50
CA ARG A 466 -16.69 33.86 -3.93
C ARG A 466 -16.86 34.13 -5.43
N GLU A 467 -15.91 34.83 -6.03
CA GLU A 467 -15.96 35.23 -7.44
C GLU A 467 -15.60 34.10 -8.39
N SER A 468 -14.63 33.26 -8.04
CA SER A 468 -14.14 32.18 -8.92
C SER A 468 -14.67 30.81 -8.49
N GLY A 469 -14.90 30.60 -7.19
CA GLY A 469 -15.43 29.36 -6.63
C GLY A 469 -14.57 28.12 -6.91
N PRO A 470 -15.02 26.94 -6.46
CA PRO A 470 -14.38 25.68 -6.84
C PRO A 470 -14.56 25.41 -8.33
N VAL A 471 -13.54 24.83 -8.97
CA VAL A 471 -13.63 24.43 -10.37
C VAL A 471 -14.40 23.13 -10.44
N THR A 472 -15.45 23.10 -11.26
CA THR A 472 -16.23 21.89 -11.50
C THR A 472 -16.15 21.47 -12.95
N PHE A 473 -15.98 20.17 -13.18
CA PHE A 473 -16.05 19.58 -14.52
C PHE A 473 -16.61 18.16 -14.40
N THR A 474 -17.09 17.62 -15.51
CA THR A 474 -17.56 16.24 -15.57
C THR A 474 -16.41 15.35 -16.04
N HIS A 475 -16.15 14.27 -15.31
CA HIS A 475 -15.13 13.30 -15.71
C HIS A 475 -15.47 12.74 -17.11
N PRO A 476 -14.53 12.73 -18.07
CA PRO A 476 -14.85 12.44 -19.47
C PRO A 476 -15.26 10.98 -19.71
N GLU A 477 -14.69 10.04 -18.95
CA GLU A 477 -14.99 8.60 -19.08
C GLU A 477 -16.16 8.10 -18.22
N TYR A 478 -16.36 8.63 -17.01
CA TYR A 478 -17.34 8.12 -16.03
C TYR A 478 -18.52 9.04 -15.78
N PHE A 479 -18.53 10.23 -16.37
CA PHE A 479 -19.65 11.17 -16.34
C PHE A 479 -20.12 11.59 -14.92
N TYR A 480 -19.26 11.50 -13.90
CA TYR A 480 -19.55 12.05 -12.57
C TYR A 480 -18.92 13.46 -12.41
N PRO A 481 -19.52 14.33 -11.57
CA PRO A 481 -18.98 15.65 -11.32
C PRO A 481 -17.73 15.59 -10.43
N VAL A 482 -16.66 16.24 -10.86
CA VAL A 482 -15.45 16.50 -10.07
C VAL A 482 -15.49 17.93 -9.57
N VAL A 483 -15.16 18.13 -8.30
CA VAL A 483 -15.09 19.44 -7.65
C VAL A 483 -13.66 19.67 -7.14
N LEU A 484 -12.92 20.55 -7.80
CA LEU A 484 -11.58 20.95 -7.40
C LEU A 484 -11.64 22.15 -6.46
N ARG A 485 -11.31 21.90 -5.19
CA ARG A 485 -11.17 22.90 -4.12
C ARG A 485 -9.70 23.09 -3.76
N ARG A 486 -9.41 24.11 -2.94
CA ARG A 486 -8.10 24.26 -2.28
C ARG A 486 -7.68 22.97 -1.56
N SER A 487 -8.57 22.30 -0.85
CA SER A 487 -8.27 21.04 -0.15
C SER A 487 -7.84 19.91 -1.09
N PHE A 488 -8.45 19.82 -2.27
CA PHE A 488 -8.02 18.85 -3.27
C PHE A 488 -6.59 19.13 -3.74
N VAL A 489 -6.27 20.39 -4.05
CA VAL A 489 -4.91 20.79 -4.46
C VAL A 489 -3.90 20.56 -3.32
N ARG A 490 -4.29 20.76 -2.05
CA ARG A 490 -3.42 20.50 -0.90
C ARG A 490 -3.15 19.00 -0.70
N LEU A 491 -4.16 18.14 -0.84
CA LEU A 491 -3.97 16.68 -0.82
C LEU A 491 -3.06 16.21 -1.94
N LEU A 492 -3.28 16.75 -3.13
CA LEU A 492 -2.46 16.53 -4.31
C LEU A 492 -0.99 16.91 -4.09
N VAL A 493 -0.76 18.11 -3.54
CA VAL A 493 0.58 18.59 -3.21
C VAL A 493 1.22 17.68 -2.16
N PHE A 494 0.53 17.37 -1.07
CA PHE A 494 1.05 16.50 -0.03
C PHE A 494 1.40 15.10 -0.54
N GLY A 495 0.54 14.52 -1.38
CA GLY A 495 0.80 13.24 -2.05
C GLY A 495 2.04 13.29 -2.94
N SER A 496 2.26 14.40 -3.64
CA SER A 496 3.43 14.62 -4.50
C SER A 496 4.76 14.63 -3.74
N LEU A 497 4.73 15.03 -2.46
CA LEU A 497 5.93 15.10 -1.61
C LEU A 497 6.56 13.72 -1.41
N LYS A 498 5.82 12.63 -1.55
CA LYS A 498 6.35 11.27 -1.37
C LYS A 498 7.30 10.84 -2.50
N SER A 499 7.05 11.33 -3.72
CA SER A 499 7.85 10.98 -4.91
C SER A 499 8.09 12.21 -5.81
N PRO A 500 8.86 13.21 -5.35
CA PRO A 500 9.01 14.51 -6.03
C PRO A 500 9.51 14.41 -7.47
N VAL A 501 10.49 13.54 -7.73
CA VAL A 501 11.11 13.34 -9.05
C VAL A 501 10.08 12.95 -10.12
N LEU A 502 9.00 12.27 -9.72
CA LEU A 502 7.90 11.84 -10.59
C LEU A 502 6.73 12.82 -10.56
N ALA A 503 6.36 13.31 -9.38
CA ALA A 503 5.11 14.03 -9.20
C ALA A 503 5.21 15.53 -9.47
N TYR A 504 6.35 16.18 -9.16
CA TYR A 504 6.48 17.64 -9.30
C TYR A 504 6.23 18.16 -10.74
N PRO A 505 6.71 17.49 -11.81
CA PRO A 505 6.35 17.87 -13.18
C PRO A 505 4.84 17.89 -13.44
N ALA A 506 4.11 16.88 -12.95
CA ALA A 506 2.65 16.81 -13.11
C ALA A 506 1.93 17.89 -12.28
N VAL A 507 2.37 18.10 -11.03
CA VAL A 507 1.82 19.16 -10.16
C VAL A 507 2.02 20.54 -10.80
N ALA A 508 3.18 20.80 -11.42
CA ALA A 508 3.42 22.06 -12.10
C ALA A 508 2.45 22.32 -13.26
N GLU A 509 2.08 21.27 -14.02
CA GLU A 509 1.07 21.40 -15.08
C GLU A 509 -0.31 21.72 -14.50
N ILE A 510 -0.71 21.01 -13.43
CA ILE A 510 -2.00 21.23 -12.76
C ILE A 510 -2.07 22.66 -12.21
N LEU A 511 -1.03 23.11 -11.51
CA LEU A 511 -0.97 24.47 -10.99
C LEU A 511 -0.97 25.52 -12.11
N ASN A 512 -0.32 25.24 -13.23
CA ASN A 512 -0.32 26.12 -14.40
C ASN A 512 -1.72 26.29 -15.00
N VAL A 513 -2.43 25.17 -15.18
CA VAL A 513 -3.81 25.15 -15.69
C VAL A 513 -4.76 25.89 -14.74
N LEU A 514 -4.66 25.60 -13.45
CA LEU A 514 -5.49 26.26 -12.42
C LEU A 514 -5.23 27.77 -12.36
N HIS A 515 -3.96 28.18 -12.38
CA HIS A 515 -3.59 29.60 -12.34
C HIS A 515 -4.07 30.37 -13.58
N ARG A 516 -3.93 29.78 -14.78
CA ARG A 516 -4.38 30.39 -16.05
C ARG A 516 -5.89 30.34 -16.26
N ARG A 517 -6.61 29.56 -15.45
CA ARG A 517 -8.05 29.29 -15.59
C ARG A 517 -8.44 28.68 -16.95
N SER A 518 -7.54 27.90 -17.54
CA SER A 518 -7.74 27.23 -18.84
C SER A 518 -8.16 25.78 -18.64
N TYR A 519 -9.43 25.59 -18.29
CA TYR A 519 -9.95 24.31 -17.79
C TYR A 519 -10.32 23.30 -18.87
N GLU A 520 -10.16 23.66 -20.15
CA GLU A 520 -10.66 22.90 -21.31
C GLU A 520 -10.10 21.46 -21.35
N ASN A 521 -8.89 21.26 -20.80
CA ASN A 521 -8.20 19.97 -20.77
C ASN A 521 -8.04 19.37 -19.36
N LEU A 522 -8.62 19.98 -18.32
CA LEU A 522 -8.53 19.43 -16.95
C LEU A 522 -9.07 17.99 -16.93
N SER A 523 -10.18 17.74 -17.61
CA SER A 523 -10.81 16.42 -17.76
C SER A 523 -9.85 15.34 -18.26
N ALA A 524 -8.97 15.66 -19.22
CA ALA A 524 -7.96 14.74 -19.75
C ALA A 524 -6.90 14.38 -18.71
N MET A 525 -6.59 15.31 -17.80
CA MET A 525 -5.69 15.08 -16.68
C MET A 525 -6.28 14.15 -15.63
N PHE A 526 -7.57 13.81 -15.66
CA PHE A 526 -8.19 12.83 -14.74
C PHE A 526 -8.57 11.53 -15.46
N GLY A 527 -8.07 11.26 -16.67
CA GLY A 527 -8.40 10.05 -17.41
C GLY A 527 -7.95 8.77 -16.69
N ASP A 528 -8.63 7.67 -16.95
CA ASP A 528 -8.17 6.31 -16.71
C ASP A 528 -8.17 5.81 -15.24
N LEU A 529 -9.32 5.92 -14.58
CA LEU A 529 -9.74 4.99 -13.52
C LEU A 529 -9.95 3.56 -14.07
N GLN A 530 -9.88 3.35 -15.38
CA GLN A 530 -10.08 2.05 -16.00
C GLN A 530 -8.98 1.08 -15.57
N ALA A 531 -7.81 1.55 -15.14
CA ALA A 531 -6.78 0.74 -14.47
C ALA A 531 -7.28 0.05 -13.17
N LEU A 532 -8.24 0.64 -12.46
CA LEU A 532 -8.87 0.03 -11.28
C LEU A 532 -9.93 -1.02 -11.66
N CYS A 533 -10.47 -0.98 -12.89
CA CYS A 533 -11.53 -1.87 -13.36
C CYS A 533 -11.06 -2.94 -14.39
N LEU A 534 -9.97 -2.70 -15.13
CA LEU A 534 -9.49 -3.52 -16.25
C LEU A 534 -8.35 -4.47 -15.89
N MET A 535 -7.92 -4.53 -14.63
CA MET A 535 -6.96 -5.56 -14.19
C MET A 535 -7.72 -6.83 -13.82
N PRO A 536 -7.81 -7.85 -14.69
CA PRO A 536 -8.31 -9.16 -14.28
C PRO A 536 -7.40 -9.68 -13.16
N GLY A 537 -7.92 -9.76 -11.93
CA GLY A 537 -7.15 -10.11 -10.73
C GLY A 537 -7.02 -9.03 -9.65
N GLY A 538 -7.56 -7.81 -9.85
CA GLY A 538 -7.83 -6.84 -8.77
C GLY A 538 -6.62 -6.47 -7.92
N LEU A 539 -5.63 -5.81 -8.51
CA LEU A 539 -4.48 -5.24 -7.79
C LEU A 539 -4.59 -3.71 -7.67
N PRO A 540 -5.32 -3.16 -6.69
CA PRO A 540 -4.86 -1.97 -5.99
C PRO A 540 -3.85 -2.41 -4.92
N PHE A 541 -2.76 -1.64 -4.75
CA PHE A 541 -1.72 -1.82 -3.71
C PHE A 541 -2.24 -1.85 -2.26
N SER A 542 -3.54 -1.63 -2.13
CA SER A 542 -4.37 -1.80 -0.96
C SER A 542 -5.62 -2.51 -1.44
N ILE A 543 -5.74 -3.83 -1.23
CA ILE A 543 -7.08 -4.41 -1.01
C ILE A 543 -7.62 -3.61 0.16
N ARG A 544 -8.43 -2.58 -0.13
CA ARG A 544 -8.86 -1.60 0.87
C ARG A 544 -9.56 -2.36 1.98
N ASN A 545 -8.88 -2.46 3.10
CA ASN A 545 -9.28 -3.20 4.28
C ASN A 545 -9.11 -2.26 5.48
N ASP A 546 -9.69 -2.64 6.62
CA ASP A 546 -9.62 -1.83 7.84
C ASP A 546 -8.37 -2.16 8.67
N ALA A 547 -7.38 -2.84 8.09
CA ALA A 547 -6.16 -3.23 8.81
C ALA A 547 -5.34 -2.00 9.16
N GLN A 548 -5.21 -1.00 8.28
CA GLN A 548 -4.48 0.22 8.62
C GLN A 548 -5.03 0.83 9.92
N ARG A 549 -6.35 0.93 10.01
CA ARG A 549 -7.04 1.42 11.21
C ARG A 549 -6.81 0.50 12.40
N ALA A 550 -7.07 -0.79 12.27
CA ALA A 550 -6.94 -1.75 13.37
C ALA A 550 -5.50 -1.79 13.93
N ILE A 551 -4.51 -1.79 13.05
CA ILE A 551 -3.08 -1.79 13.40
C ILE A 551 -2.70 -0.48 14.06
N MET A 552 -2.94 0.65 13.37
CA MET A 552 -2.53 1.98 13.84
C MET A 552 -3.17 2.33 15.19
N CYS A 553 -4.44 1.98 15.39
CA CYS A 553 -5.14 2.28 16.63
C CYS A 553 -4.83 1.26 17.73
N GLY A 554 -4.63 -0.01 17.38
CA GLY A 554 -4.23 -1.06 18.32
C GLY A 554 -2.79 -0.90 18.84
N ASP A 555 -1.91 -0.28 18.05
CA ASP A 555 -0.52 0.01 18.45
C ASP A 555 -0.39 1.23 19.38
N LYS A 556 -1.43 2.07 19.50
CA LYS A 556 -1.42 3.18 20.46
C LYS A 556 -1.39 2.63 21.88
N LYS A 557 -0.71 3.34 22.78
CA LYS A 557 -0.76 3.00 24.21
C LYS A 557 -2.18 3.15 24.74
N GLU A 558 -2.52 2.37 25.76
CA GLU A 558 -3.80 2.48 26.48
C GLU A 558 -4.11 3.92 26.91
N LYS A 559 -3.13 4.61 27.52
CA LYS A 559 -3.24 6.03 27.91
C LYS A 559 -3.36 7.03 26.73
N HIS A 560 -3.14 6.56 25.50
CA HIS A 560 -3.18 7.35 24.27
C HIS A 560 -4.28 6.84 23.31
N GLN A 561 -5.18 5.96 23.80
CA GLN A 561 -6.41 5.67 23.09
C GLN A 561 -7.24 6.94 22.99
N MET A 562 -7.62 7.29 21.77
CA MET A 562 -8.24 8.58 21.51
C MET A 562 -9.74 8.49 21.77
N ASN A 563 -10.26 9.29 22.70
CA ASN A 563 -11.70 9.54 22.87
C ASN A 563 -11.94 11.03 23.12
N LEU A 564 -11.48 11.83 22.16
CA LEU A 564 -11.40 13.27 22.20
C LEU A 564 -12.70 13.93 21.73
N THR A 565 -13.02 15.05 22.38
CA THR A 565 -14.06 15.99 22.00
C THR A 565 -13.62 16.88 20.84
N ILE A 566 -14.58 17.54 20.17
CA ILE A 566 -14.29 18.46 19.06
C ILE A 566 -13.34 19.61 19.48
N PRO A 567 -13.49 20.27 20.65
CA PRO A 567 -12.55 21.28 21.11
C PRO A 567 -11.13 20.76 21.30
N GLU A 568 -10.95 19.55 21.86
CA GLU A 568 -9.63 18.94 22.07
C GLU A 568 -8.95 18.60 20.73
N ILE A 569 -9.70 18.07 19.76
CA ILE A 569 -9.18 17.82 18.41
C ILE A 569 -8.76 19.15 17.75
N ARG A 570 -9.55 20.22 17.92
CA ARG A 570 -9.22 21.55 17.39
C ARG A 570 -7.95 22.11 18.03
N GLU A 571 -7.76 21.92 19.34
CA GLU A 571 -6.54 22.32 20.03
C GLU A 571 -5.32 21.54 19.51
N ALA A 572 -5.45 20.22 19.35
CA ALA A 572 -4.39 19.37 18.80
C ALA A 572 -4.03 19.77 17.36
N TYR A 573 -5.04 20.02 16.51
CA TYR A 573 -4.84 20.57 15.18
C TYR A 573 -4.10 21.91 15.24
N GLY A 574 -4.51 22.85 16.10
CA GLY A 574 -3.84 24.15 16.25
C GLY A 574 -2.37 24.04 16.67
N LYS A 575 -2.00 23.02 17.46
CA LYS A 575 -0.60 22.72 17.78
C LYS A 575 0.16 22.21 16.56
N MET A 576 -0.42 21.31 15.78
CA MET A 576 0.22 20.75 14.58
C MET A 576 0.29 21.74 13.41
N ALA A 577 -0.70 22.63 13.27
CA ALA A 577 -0.71 23.67 12.24
C ALA A 577 0.41 24.70 12.40
N LYS A 578 0.98 24.82 13.62
CA LYS A 578 2.20 25.60 13.87
C LYS A 578 3.48 24.91 13.39
N VAL A 579 3.42 23.59 13.19
CA VAL A 579 4.57 22.78 12.74
C VAL A 579 4.62 22.70 11.23
N SER A 580 3.47 22.46 10.59
CA SER A 580 3.39 22.33 9.14
C SER A 580 2.05 22.81 8.63
N GLN A 581 2.06 23.38 7.42
CA GLN A 581 0.83 23.71 6.73
C GLN A 581 -0.05 22.47 6.51
N PHE A 582 0.49 21.26 6.35
CA PHE A 582 -0.26 20.02 6.04
C PHE A 582 -0.90 19.32 7.25
N ALA A 583 -1.00 20.01 8.39
CA ALA A 583 -1.57 19.46 9.62
C ALA A 583 -3.02 18.96 9.46
N ASP A 584 -3.82 19.60 8.61
CA ASP A 584 -5.21 19.25 8.31
C ASP A 584 -5.36 17.92 7.58
N ILE A 585 -4.35 17.52 6.80
CA ILE A 585 -4.29 16.22 6.15
C ILE A 585 -3.86 15.16 7.17
N TRP A 586 -2.79 15.44 7.93
CA TRP A 586 -2.20 14.46 8.83
C TRP A 586 -3.11 14.15 10.01
N VAL A 587 -3.69 15.17 10.68
CA VAL A 587 -4.64 14.95 11.78
C VAL A 587 -5.84 14.11 11.30
N GLY A 588 -6.26 14.26 10.05
CA GLY A 588 -7.35 13.47 9.46
C GLY A 588 -7.06 11.96 9.46
N LEU A 589 -5.81 11.58 9.23
CA LEU A 589 -5.36 10.18 9.32
C LEU A 589 -5.43 9.67 10.77
N MET A 590 -4.96 10.43 11.77
CA MET A 590 -4.98 9.99 13.17
C MET A 590 -6.40 9.96 13.75
N LEU A 591 -7.29 10.83 13.25
CA LEU A 591 -8.68 10.92 13.70
C LEU A 591 -9.46 9.61 13.49
N GLN A 592 -9.00 8.72 12.61
CA GLN A 592 -9.55 7.37 12.45
C GLN A 592 -9.55 6.56 13.74
N CYS A 593 -8.64 6.86 14.68
CA CYS A 593 -8.56 6.18 15.97
C CYS A 593 -9.48 6.77 17.05
N ASN A 594 -10.16 7.88 16.79
CA ASN A 594 -11.00 8.49 17.81
C ASN A 594 -12.26 7.65 18.07
N GLY A 595 -12.45 7.21 19.31
CA GLY A 595 -13.47 6.24 19.71
C GLY A 595 -13.13 4.78 19.35
N TRP A 596 -11.87 4.46 19.05
CA TRP A 596 -11.44 3.08 18.87
C TRP A 596 -11.41 2.35 20.22
N ASP A 597 -12.28 1.35 20.36
CA ASP A 597 -12.53 0.60 21.60
C ASP A 597 -12.43 -0.92 21.30
N ILE A 598 -11.32 -1.31 20.68
CA ILE A 598 -10.95 -2.70 20.42
C ILE A 598 -9.51 -2.87 20.90
N SER A 599 -9.34 -3.57 22.02
CA SER A 599 -8.06 -3.68 22.70
C SER A 599 -7.29 -4.94 22.28
N GLU A 600 -5.99 -4.77 22.04
CA GLU A 600 -5.07 -5.88 21.79
C GLU A 600 -4.86 -6.68 23.09
N PRO A 601 -5.18 -7.99 23.14
CA PRO A 601 -5.03 -8.77 24.37
C PRO A 601 -3.57 -9.18 24.63
N TYR A 602 -2.64 -8.92 23.71
CA TYR A 602 -1.26 -9.40 23.77
C TYR A 602 -0.55 -8.95 25.05
N ARG A 603 -0.03 -9.90 25.82
CA ARG A 603 0.74 -9.63 27.04
C ARG A 603 2.19 -10.00 26.81
N LEU A 604 3.07 -9.03 27.00
CA LEU A 604 4.51 -9.24 26.87
C LEU A 604 5.15 -9.35 28.25
N ASP A 605 5.80 -10.48 28.51
CA ASP A 605 6.48 -10.71 29.79
C ASP A 605 7.87 -10.06 29.88
N SER A 606 8.44 -9.55 28.77
CA SER A 606 9.79 -9.00 28.80
C SER A 606 9.88 -7.60 29.42
N ASP A 607 10.81 -7.40 30.34
CA ASP A 607 11.08 -6.08 30.96
C ASP A 607 11.57 -5.04 29.95
N LEU A 608 12.21 -5.48 28.87
CA LEU A 608 12.62 -4.61 27.76
C LEU A 608 11.43 -3.98 27.06
N LEU A 609 10.29 -4.66 26.94
CA LEU A 609 9.06 -4.17 26.31
C LEU A 609 8.14 -3.40 27.28
N LYS A 610 8.28 -3.65 28.60
CA LYS A 610 7.63 -2.86 29.66
C LYS A 610 8.21 -1.44 29.76
N LYS A 611 9.52 -1.28 29.52
CA LYS A 611 10.15 0.04 29.35
C LYS A 611 9.53 0.73 28.14
N GLN A 612 9.37 2.03 28.12
CA GLN A 612 8.76 2.70 26.97
C GLN A 612 9.82 3.00 25.89
N TRP A 613 9.42 3.10 24.61
CA TRP A 613 10.29 3.79 23.62
C TRP A 613 10.64 5.21 24.11
N LEU A 614 9.75 5.79 24.92
CA LEU A 614 9.87 7.05 25.64
C LEU A 614 10.05 6.83 27.15
N ASP A 615 11.25 6.55 27.65
CA ASP A 615 11.57 6.73 29.08
C ASP A 615 12.73 7.73 29.21
N SER A 616 12.66 8.88 29.87
CA SER A 616 11.76 9.36 30.93
C SER A 616 11.67 10.90 30.84
N SER A 617 10.69 11.53 31.50
CA SER A 617 10.56 12.98 31.75
C SER A 617 10.36 13.94 30.55
N SER A 618 9.27 13.80 29.79
CA SER A 618 8.75 14.93 29.01
C SER A 618 7.23 14.89 28.83
N GLY A 619 6.52 14.79 29.95
CA GLY A 619 5.27 15.50 30.12
C GLY A 619 5.57 16.70 31.02
N GLY A 620 5.45 17.92 30.50
CA GLY A 620 5.63 19.15 31.26
C GLY A 620 6.89 19.93 30.87
N GLY A 621 6.69 21.20 30.52
CA GLY A 621 7.77 22.13 30.23
C GLY A 621 8.78 22.22 31.39
N GLY A 622 10.06 22.11 31.06
CA GLY A 622 11.13 22.18 32.05
C GLY A 622 12.48 22.16 31.36
N SER A 623 13.10 23.33 31.27
CA SER A 623 14.50 23.50 30.92
C SER A 623 15.39 22.72 31.89
N SER A 624 15.89 21.55 31.50
CA SER A 624 17.15 21.01 32.06
C SER A 624 17.79 20.06 31.05
N SER A 625 19.11 20.18 30.90
CA SER A 625 19.79 20.07 29.62
C SER A 625 20.85 18.98 29.49
N ASP A 626 21.07 18.14 30.50
CA ASP A 626 22.33 17.39 30.58
C ASP A 626 22.22 15.87 30.74
N HIS A 627 21.04 15.24 30.60
CA HIS A 627 20.88 13.80 30.92
C HIS A 627 20.31 12.91 29.83
N TYR A 628 20.20 13.36 28.58
CA TYR A 628 19.62 12.53 27.50
C TYR A 628 20.57 11.43 26.96
N HIS A 629 21.87 11.49 27.26
CA HIS A 629 22.90 10.70 26.55
C HIS A 629 23.48 9.48 27.30
N HIS A 630 23.09 9.18 28.55
CA HIS A 630 23.85 8.17 29.34
C HIS A 630 23.07 7.08 30.10
N HIS A 631 21.73 7.02 30.08
CA HIS A 631 21.01 6.05 30.93
C HIS A 631 19.95 5.15 30.28
N GLN A 632 19.81 5.15 28.95
CA GLN A 632 19.04 4.10 28.29
C GLN A 632 19.95 2.98 27.81
N THR A 633 19.74 1.77 28.33
CA THR A 633 20.36 0.54 27.82
C THR A 633 19.98 0.36 26.35
N GLN A 634 20.95 0.49 25.45
CA GLN A 634 20.76 0.22 24.04
C GLN A 634 20.34 -1.24 23.83
N ILE A 635 19.48 -1.48 22.83
CA ILE A 635 19.06 -2.82 22.44
C ILE A 635 20.22 -3.47 21.68
N ASN A 636 20.69 -4.59 22.21
CA ASN A 636 21.72 -5.39 21.56
C ASN A 636 21.05 -6.46 20.69
N THR A 637 21.36 -6.48 19.41
CA THR A 637 20.84 -7.44 18.43
C THR A 637 21.95 -8.38 17.97
N SER A 638 21.60 -9.57 17.46
CA SER A 638 22.55 -10.55 16.89
C SER A 638 23.44 -9.97 15.79
N PHE A 639 22.97 -8.91 15.11
CA PHE A 639 23.72 -8.18 14.11
C PHE A 639 23.26 -6.71 14.08
N PRO A 640 24.14 -5.73 13.81
CA PRO A 640 23.75 -4.33 13.80
C PRO A 640 22.78 -3.96 12.68
N ILE A 641 21.81 -3.10 12.99
CA ILE A 641 20.76 -2.64 12.07
C ILE A 641 21.26 -1.47 11.22
N LEU A 642 20.84 -1.39 9.95
CA LEU A 642 21.06 -0.23 9.07
C LEU A 642 19.80 0.65 9.02
N PHE A 643 19.91 1.88 9.50
CA PHE A 643 18.88 2.91 9.39
C PHE A 643 19.14 3.84 8.21
N MET A 644 18.09 4.20 7.49
CA MET A 644 18.14 5.06 6.31
C MET A 644 17.06 6.14 6.35
N GLY A 645 17.39 7.35 5.91
CA GLY A 645 16.44 8.45 5.81
C GLY A 645 16.85 9.49 4.78
N ASN A 646 15.88 10.29 4.33
CA ASN A 646 16.13 11.41 3.43
C ASN A 646 16.35 12.69 4.23
N THR A 647 17.12 13.65 3.71
CA THR A 647 17.29 14.99 4.31
C THR A 647 15.95 15.66 4.59
N HIS A 648 14.98 15.54 3.67
CA HIS A 648 13.64 16.07 3.83
C HIS A 648 12.59 15.02 3.50
N ASP A 649 12.26 14.18 4.48
CA ASP A 649 11.18 13.21 4.35
C ASP A 649 9.87 13.80 4.93
N PRO A 650 8.80 13.97 4.12
CA PRO A 650 7.57 14.65 4.53
C PRO A 650 6.72 13.85 5.53
N VAL A 651 7.07 12.59 5.80
CA VAL A 651 6.29 11.66 6.63
C VAL A 651 7.14 11.05 7.75
N THR A 652 8.40 10.74 7.48
CA THR A 652 9.38 10.18 8.43
C THR A 652 10.69 10.96 8.44
N PRO A 653 10.70 12.18 9.02
CA PRO A 653 11.86 13.09 9.01
C PRO A 653 13.17 12.44 9.46
N LEU A 654 14.31 12.92 8.94
CA LEU A 654 15.64 12.39 9.26
C LEU A 654 15.91 12.30 10.77
N LYS A 655 15.36 13.25 11.52
CA LYS A 655 15.43 13.28 12.99
C LYS A 655 14.98 11.95 13.61
N ALA A 656 13.94 11.32 13.07
CA ALA A 656 13.44 10.04 13.54
C ALA A 656 14.45 8.91 13.28
N ALA A 657 15.06 8.86 12.08
CA ALA A 657 16.11 7.90 11.76
C ALA A 657 17.32 8.02 12.70
N VAL A 658 17.79 9.25 12.95
CA VAL A 658 18.88 9.51 13.91
C VAL A 658 18.47 9.03 15.31
N LYS A 659 17.33 9.50 15.82
CA LYS A 659 16.87 9.20 17.18
C LYS A 659 16.66 7.71 17.42
N MET A 660 16.08 7.00 16.46
CA MET A 660 15.85 5.55 16.56
C MET A 660 17.14 4.74 16.40
N SER A 661 18.07 5.15 15.52
CA SER A 661 19.35 4.46 15.36
C SER A 661 20.16 4.41 16.67
N LEU A 662 20.11 5.48 17.48
CA LEU A 662 20.80 5.56 18.77
C LEU A 662 20.27 4.57 19.82
N ARG A 663 19.09 3.99 19.61
CA ARG A 663 18.50 2.99 20.52
C ARG A 663 19.06 1.59 20.33
N PHE A 664 19.73 1.34 19.20
CA PHE A 664 20.29 0.03 18.87
C PHE A 664 21.82 0.11 18.89
N ARG A 665 22.44 -0.88 19.53
CA ARG A 665 23.90 -0.93 19.67
C ARG A 665 24.55 -1.12 18.30
N ASP A 666 25.60 -0.33 18.04
CA ASP A 666 26.41 -0.39 16.81
C ASP A 666 25.62 -0.19 15.49
N ALA A 667 24.38 0.29 15.56
CA ALA A 667 23.54 0.50 14.40
C ALA A 667 24.11 1.60 13.48
N GLY A 668 24.09 1.34 12.18
CA GLY A 668 24.56 2.29 11.16
C GLY A 668 23.45 3.25 10.75
N LEU A 669 23.85 4.46 10.33
CA LEU A 669 22.95 5.45 9.75
C LEU A 669 23.47 5.94 8.40
N LEU A 670 22.56 5.99 7.42
CA LEU A 670 22.80 6.50 6.08
C LEU A 670 21.73 7.53 5.70
N GLU A 671 22.17 8.72 5.30
CA GLU A 671 21.29 9.77 4.80
C GLU A 671 21.38 9.86 3.26
N LEU A 672 20.24 9.93 2.58
CA LEU A 672 20.17 10.36 1.18
C LEU A 672 19.81 11.85 1.11
N LYS A 673 20.63 12.64 0.44
CA LYS A 673 20.39 14.08 0.25
C LYS A 673 19.32 14.33 -0.81
N THR A 674 18.07 14.25 -0.39
CA THR A 674 16.90 14.43 -1.25
C THR A 674 15.65 14.76 -0.44
N GLU A 675 14.60 15.14 -1.17
CA GLU A 675 13.23 15.22 -0.70
C GLU A 675 12.47 13.96 -1.14
N GLY A 676 11.58 13.47 -0.28
CA GLY A 676 10.71 12.36 -0.62
C GLY A 676 10.53 11.39 0.54
N HIS A 677 9.63 10.42 0.39
CA HIS A 677 9.37 9.44 1.43
C HIS A 677 10.06 8.11 1.14
N CYS A 678 10.88 7.64 2.09
CA CYS A 678 11.83 6.53 1.93
C CYS A 678 12.85 6.76 0.81
N THR A 679 14.08 6.26 0.94
CA THR A 679 15.13 6.52 -0.06
C THR A 679 14.74 6.00 -1.46
N LEU A 680 14.10 4.83 -1.54
CA LEU A 680 13.70 4.21 -2.81
C LEU A 680 12.59 4.94 -3.56
N GLY A 681 11.65 5.54 -2.85
CA GLY A 681 10.51 6.25 -3.44
C GLY A 681 10.84 7.68 -3.87
N SER A 682 12.01 8.19 -3.49
CA SER A 682 12.38 9.61 -3.55
C SER A 682 13.25 9.94 -4.75
N SER A 683 14.47 9.41 -4.76
CA SER A 683 15.42 9.59 -5.83
C SER A 683 16.36 8.40 -5.91
N ALA A 684 16.84 8.11 -7.11
CA ALA A 684 17.80 7.03 -7.30
C ALA A 684 19.20 7.52 -6.90
N SER A 685 19.97 6.64 -6.26
CA SER A 685 21.34 6.92 -5.81
C SER A 685 22.19 5.66 -5.84
N VAL A 686 23.25 5.67 -6.64
CA VAL A 686 24.23 4.57 -6.74
C VAL A 686 24.94 4.38 -5.40
N CYS A 687 25.20 5.48 -4.67
CA CYS A 687 25.81 5.45 -3.34
C CYS A 687 24.94 4.67 -2.34
N ILE A 688 23.63 4.91 -2.33
CA ILE A 688 22.67 4.15 -1.50
C ILE A 688 22.64 2.68 -1.92
N ALA A 689 22.49 2.41 -3.21
CA ALA A 689 22.39 1.05 -3.71
C ALA A 689 23.62 0.19 -3.37
N ARG A 690 24.82 0.77 -3.49
CA ARG A 690 26.08 0.12 -3.08
C ARG A 690 26.14 -0.13 -1.58
N ALA A 691 25.81 0.86 -0.75
CA ALA A 691 25.83 0.71 0.71
C ALA A 691 24.87 -0.38 1.19
N VAL A 692 23.66 -0.44 0.62
CA VAL A 692 22.68 -1.48 0.92
C VAL A 692 23.18 -2.86 0.49
N ARG A 693 23.73 -2.99 -0.73
CA ARG A 693 24.31 -4.23 -1.23
C ARG A 693 25.47 -4.73 -0.34
N ASP A 694 26.38 -3.84 0.03
CA ASP A 694 27.53 -4.14 0.90
C ASP A 694 27.10 -4.57 2.31
N TYR A 695 26.06 -3.94 2.86
CA TYR A 695 25.49 -4.32 4.15
C TYR A 695 24.89 -5.73 4.10
N VAL A 696 24.05 -6.01 3.10
CA VAL A 696 23.33 -7.28 3.01
C VAL A 696 24.29 -8.43 2.70
N LEU A 697 25.08 -8.31 1.63
CA LEU A 697 25.92 -9.39 1.13
C LEU A 697 27.20 -9.59 1.96
N HIS A 698 27.79 -8.49 2.45
CA HIS A 698 29.10 -8.53 3.10
C HIS A 698 29.06 -8.18 4.58
N GLY A 699 27.91 -7.76 5.12
CA GLY A 699 27.79 -7.36 6.53
C GLY A 699 28.53 -6.07 6.85
N LYS A 700 28.85 -5.23 5.86
CA LYS A 700 29.50 -3.94 6.11
C LYS A 700 28.47 -2.94 6.61
N VAL A 701 28.60 -2.52 7.86
CA VAL A 701 27.69 -1.56 8.48
C VAL A 701 28.28 -0.16 8.38
N PRO A 702 27.54 0.83 7.85
CA PRO A 702 27.92 2.24 7.96
C PRO A 702 28.17 2.62 9.43
N PRO A 703 29.07 3.58 9.71
CA PRO A 703 29.34 4.01 11.07
C PRO A 703 28.07 4.50 11.81
N PRO A 704 27.97 4.26 13.13
CA PRO A 704 26.89 4.81 13.94
C PRO A 704 26.85 6.34 13.93
N ALA A 705 25.65 6.89 14.04
CA ALA A 705 25.43 8.33 14.15
C ALA A 705 26.10 8.90 15.40
N ARG A 706 26.83 10.00 15.24
CA ARG A 706 27.44 10.75 16.36
C ARG A 706 26.77 12.09 16.50
N VAL A 707 25.86 12.22 17.46
CA VAL A 707 25.13 13.47 17.73
C VAL A 707 25.93 14.36 18.70
N LYS A 708 25.95 15.68 18.46
CA LYS A 708 26.50 16.67 19.40
C LYS A 708 25.37 17.56 19.93
N GLY A 709 25.41 17.88 21.22
CA GLY A 709 24.46 18.81 21.82
C GLY A 709 23.02 18.26 21.90
N LYS A 710 22.04 19.18 21.86
CA LYS A 710 20.60 18.87 22.07
C LYS A 710 19.84 18.58 20.77
N ASN A 711 20.33 19.04 19.63
CA ASN A 711 19.68 18.84 18.35
C ASN A 711 20.19 17.55 17.72
N TYR A 712 19.31 16.57 17.51
CA TYR A 712 19.66 15.30 16.85
C TYR A 712 20.29 15.50 15.48
N LEU A 713 19.94 16.60 14.78
CA LEU A 713 20.47 16.90 13.46
C LEU A 713 21.88 17.52 13.47
N ASP A 714 22.40 17.92 14.64
CA ASP A 714 23.76 18.47 14.78
C ASP A 714 24.81 17.34 14.94
N GLY A 715 24.66 16.28 14.15
CA GLY A 715 25.50 15.09 14.22
C GLY A 715 26.36 14.83 12.99
N LYS A 716 27.06 13.70 13.02
CA LYS A 716 27.84 13.18 11.89
C LYS A 716 27.44 11.73 11.63
N TRP A 717 27.16 11.42 10.38
CA TRP A 717 26.85 10.09 9.85
C TRP A 717 27.21 10.06 8.36
N THR A 718 26.99 8.91 7.71
CA THR A 718 27.29 8.75 6.29
C THR A 718 26.21 9.40 5.45
N THR A 719 26.58 10.20 4.45
CA THR A 719 25.64 10.88 3.54
C THR A 719 25.92 10.48 2.09
N CYS A 720 24.86 10.20 1.34
CA CYS A 720 24.89 9.98 -0.11
C CYS A 720 24.17 11.12 -0.82
N ASP A 721 24.69 11.56 -1.96
CA ASP A 721 23.99 12.50 -2.82
C ASP A 721 22.97 11.76 -3.71
N ALA A 722 21.88 12.45 -4.04
CA ALA A 722 20.93 11.97 -5.04
C ALA A 722 21.52 12.13 -6.45
N ASP A 723 21.35 11.12 -7.28
CA ASP A 723 21.79 11.17 -8.68
C ASP A 723 20.74 11.80 -9.60
N GLU A 724 19.51 11.95 -9.12
CA GLU A 724 18.39 12.56 -9.86
C GLU A 724 17.64 13.62 -9.06
N THR A 725 17.08 14.60 -9.77
CA THR A 725 16.18 15.62 -9.22
C THR A 725 14.98 15.82 -10.15
N PRO A 726 13.88 16.44 -9.68
CA PRO A 726 12.77 16.81 -10.55
C PRO A 726 13.24 17.54 -11.83
N TRP A 727 12.67 17.18 -12.98
CA TRP A 727 13.05 17.65 -14.34
C TRP A 727 14.48 17.33 -14.82
N ASN A 728 15.31 16.62 -14.05
CA ASN A 728 16.69 16.28 -14.43
C ASN A 728 17.02 14.80 -14.14
N ARG A 729 16.64 13.92 -15.07
CA ARG A 729 16.92 12.47 -15.01
C ARG A 729 18.05 12.03 -15.95
N VAL A 730 18.10 12.54 -17.17
CA VAL A 730 19.03 12.05 -18.22
C VAL A 730 20.51 12.24 -17.85
N GLY A 731 20.86 13.29 -17.10
CA GLY A 731 22.24 13.52 -16.67
C GLY A 731 22.77 12.52 -15.63
N SER A 732 21.90 11.73 -14.99
CA SER A 732 22.29 10.76 -13.95
C SER A 732 22.94 9.52 -14.54
N PHE A 733 22.46 9.06 -15.72
CA PHE A 733 22.95 7.88 -16.41
C PHE A 733 24.36 8.10 -16.95
N GLU A 734 24.60 9.24 -17.61
CA GLU A 734 25.94 9.62 -18.08
C GLU A 734 26.91 9.71 -16.88
N ALA A 735 26.50 10.33 -15.78
CA ALA A 735 27.32 10.42 -14.58
C ALA A 735 27.58 9.05 -13.92
N ALA A 736 26.61 8.12 -13.94
CA ALA A 736 26.78 6.76 -13.42
C ALA A 736 27.78 5.96 -14.27
N TYR A 737 27.64 6.01 -15.60
CA TYR A 737 28.58 5.37 -16.52
C TYR A 737 30.01 5.87 -16.32
N GLN A 738 30.21 7.19 -16.22
CA GLN A 738 31.54 7.79 -16.02
C GLN A 738 32.15 7.48 -14.64
N ARG A 739 31.35 7.18 -13.60
CA ARG A 739 31.83 6.92 -12.22
C ARG A 739 32.15 5.47 -11.92
N GLY A 740 31.52 4.50 -12.60
CA GLY A 740 31.71 3.09 -12.26
C GLY A 740 31.36 2.07 -13.34
N GLY A 741 31.18 2.50 -14.60
CA GLY A 741 30.90 1.62 -15.73
C GLY A 741 29.56 0.87 -15.61
N ASP A 742 29.43 -0.23 -16.34
CA ASP A 742 28.16 -0.96 -16.54
C ASP A 742 27.48 -1.42 -15.24
N GLY A 743 28.26 -1.72 -14.19
CA GLY A 743 27.74 -2.17 -12.90
C GLY A 743 26.96 -1.09 -12.13
N ASP A 744 27.39 0.17 -12.26
CA ASP A 744 26.69 1.32 -11.66
C ASP A 744 25.45 1.71 -12.47
N VAL A 745 25.51 1.56 -13.79
CA VAL A 745 24.36 1.77 -14.68
C VAL A 745 23.25 0.78 -14.33
N ALA A 746 23.57 -0.51 -14.19
CA ALA A 746 22.58 -1.53 -13.81
C ALA A 746 21.95 -1.29 -12.43
N LEU A 747 22.74 -0.81 -11.46
CA LEU A 747 22.23 -0.41 -10.14
C LEU A 747 21.30 0.80 -10.23
N MET A 748 21.67 1.78 -11.06
CA MET A 748 20.89 2.98 -11.28
C MET A 748 19.56 2.67 -11.98
N GLU A 749 19.59 1.80 -13.00
CA GLU A 749 18.39 1.29 -13.68
C GLU A 749 17.46 0.59 -12.70
N ALA A 750 17.98 -0.30 -11.84
CA ALA A 750 17.16 -0.99 -10.84
C ALA A 750 16.53 -0.01 -9.84
N MET A 751 17.27 1.00 -9.37
CA MET A 751 16.74 2.06 -8.51
C MET A 751 15.66 2.89 -9.22
N ASN A 752 15.87 3.21 -10.49
CA ASN A 752 14.92 3.97 -11.31
C ASN A 752 13.64 3.19 -11.60
N GLU A 753 13.74 1.91 -11.99
CA GLU A 753 12.62 1.00 -12.14
C GLU A 753 11.78 0.96 -10.86
N MET A 754 12.45 0.81 -9.72
CA MET A 754 11.79 0.74 -8.42
C MET A 754 11.09 2.04 -8.05
N ARG A 755 11.78 3.18 -8.16
CA ARG A 755 11.20 4.50 -7.88
C ARG A 755 10.03 4.79 -8.80
N ASP A 756 10.18 4.56 -10.11
CA ASP A 756 9.13 4.84 -11.10
C ASP A 756 7.89 3.99 -10.84
N ALA A 757 8.08 2.74 -10.45
CA ALA A 757 6.98 1.87 -10.09
C ALA A 757 6.33 2.28 -8.74
N ILE A 758 7.11 2.62 -7.70
CA ILE A 758 6.60 3.16 -6.42
C ILE A 758 5.84 4.47 -6.62
N GLY A 759 6.38 5.38 -7.43
CA GLY A 759 5.76 6.66 -7.70
C GLY A 759 4.47 6.52 -8.53
N LYS A 760 4.40 5.58 -9.47
CA LYS A 760 3.13 5.25 -10.16
C LYS A 760 2.07 4.76 -9.19
N VAL A 761 2.44 3.94 -8.20
CA VAL A 761 1.52 3.45 -7.16
C VAL A 761 1.07 4.59 -6.25
N ASN A 762 2.01 5.42 -5.77
CA ASN A 762 1.70 6.61 -4.97
C ASN A 762 0.84 7.61 -5.75
N GLN A 763 1.00 7.68 -7.08
CA GLN A 763 0.12 8.44 -7.94
C GLN A 763 -1.24 7.78 -8.01
N LEU A 764 -1.38 6.48 -8.30
CA LEU A 764 -2.70 5.81 -8.31
C LEU A 764 -3.47 5.93 -6.98
N ASP A 765 -2.77 5.96 -5.84
CA ASP A 765 -3.38 6.15 -4.52
C ASP A 765 -3.84 7.59 -4.25
N ASN A 766 -3.17 8.60 -4.83
CA ASN A 766 -3.47 10.03 -4.64
C ASN A 766 -4.15 10.70 -5.86
N PHE A 767 -4.15 10.03 -7.00
CA PHE A 767 -4.50 10.53 -8.32
C PHE A 767 -5.13 9.44 -9.19
N GLN A 768 -6.36 9.71 -9.59
CA GLN A 768 -7.04 9.06 -10.72
C GLN A 768 -6.57 9.72 -12.03
N VAL A 769 -5.25 9.81 -12.25
CA VAL A 769 -4.65 10.58 -13.35
C VAL A 769 -3.78 9.66 -14.20
N GLY A 770 -4.37 9.12 -15.25
CA GLY A 770 -3.72 8.53 -16.41
C GLY A 770 -3.99 9.40 -17.63
N THR A 771 -2.93 9.82 -18.34
CA THR A 771 -3.09 10.38 -19.68
C THR A 771 -2.56 9.39 -20.72
N LYS A 772 -3.28 9.19 -21.83
CA LYS A 772 -2.75 8.54 -23.04
C LYS A 772 -1.54 9.30 -23.61
N GLU A 773 -1.45 10.60 -23.35
CA GLU A 773 -0.38 11.48 -23.85
C GLU A 773 0.93 11.31 -23.07
N SER A 774 0.90 11.01 -21.77
CA SER A 774 2.12 10.67 -21.00
C SER A 774 2.73 9.33 -21.41
N ARG A 775 1.89 8.37 -21.85
CA ARG A 775 2.34 7.13 -22.47
C ARG A 775 2.96 7.38 -23.86
N ALA A 776 2.34 8.21 -24.70
CA ALA A 776 2.88 8.57 -26.02
C ALA A 776 4.18 9.41 -25.95
N LEU A 777 4.33 10.30 -24.96
CA LEU A 777 5.57 11.04 -24.72
C LEU A 777 6.70 10.15 -24.21
N MET A 778 6.40 9.15 -23.36
CA MET A 778 7.37 8.16 -22.90
C MET A 778 7.74 7.14 -23.98
N GLU A 779 6.78 6.64 -24.76
CA GLU A 779 7.03 5.73 -25.89
C GLU A 779 7.82 6.42 -27.01
N SER A 780 7.57 7.69 -27.28
CA SER A 780 8.37 8.55 -28.18
C SER A 780 9.81 8.74 -27.68
N PHE A 781 10.00 8.88 -26.36
CA PHE A 781 11.33 9.05 -25.76
C PHE A 781 12.14 7.75 -25.74
N VAL A 782 11.49 6.62 -25.45
CA VAL A 782 12.11 5.27 -25.46
C VAL A 782 12.38 4.80 -26.89
N SER A 783 11.46 5.05 -27.83
CA SER A 783 11.63 4.71 -29.25
C SER A 783 12.77 5.48 -29.93
N LYS A 784 13.00 6.74 -29.55
CA LYS A 784 14.08 7.56 -30.14
C LYS A 784 15.45 7.34 -29.48
N SER A 785 15.50 6.80 -28.26
CA SER A 785 16.76 6.61 -27.52
C SER A 785 17.39 5.22 -27.73
N LEU A 786 16.66 4.26 -28.30
CA LEU A 786 17.13 2.90 -28.59
C LEU A 786 17.37 2.64 -30.10
N GLY A 787 17.37 3.70 -30.92
CA GLY A 787 17.49 3.60 -32.38
C GLY A 787 18.88 3.90 -32.97
N SER A 788 19.89 4.20 -32.16
CA SER A 788 21.25 4.43 -32.66
C SER A 788 22.33 4.28 -31.58
N VAL A 789 22.52 3.06 -31.07
CA VAL A 789 23.82 2.50 -30.65
C VAL A 789 23.79 1.01 -30.95
#